data_AF-A0A1K1ND25-F1
#
_entry.id   AF-A0A1K1ND25-F1
#
_cell.length_a   1.000
_cell.length_b   1.000
_cell.length_c   1.000
_cell.angle_alpha   90.00
_cell.angle_beta   90.00
_cell.angle_gamma   90.00
#
_symmetry.space_group_name_H-M   'P 1'
#
loop_
_entity.id
_entity.type
_entity.pdbx_description
1 polymer ?
#
loop_
_entity_poly.entity_id
_entity_poly.type
_entity_poly.pdbx_seq_one_letter_code
_entity_poly.pdbx_strand_id
1 'polypeptide(L)'
;MNENIIAEFLEKVLTLHTLNDLKEAEEKLSADAENTPESIRLRNAAVSVAYELISAREKQAAEEKSMLIELSETEKNERALVQRLLDYNMFTYHFQPIVRTDNGEIYSYEALMRAEGMPGITPFHILKYAELSHRLGDVEQYTFMNVTRYIDEHPDLFEGRKVFINSMPNVKVDPEKIPLIYKQLEKHADHIVVEMIENSEFVDDKLEKIKERFHDIGIPIAIDDFGTGYSNISNLLRYRPDYVKIDRSLISGIQDNPNKRHLVREIIDFCHGNSIMALAEGVENSDELRTLILMGIDLIQGFYTARPSSEVMRSLPYEIKSEIKAHQLERKDGQRMRVYQSPNGEIISLGRLQRSDYSKILIGTESSEGTATVIGEPQLYTGVHIEVAEGFKGIITLENAHLSNQVERPSIDIGDNCDVTLMLIGDNKLANSGIRVPPSSKLTFEGKGSLTIDLGSSDYYGIGNDLKSAHGDITFDQDGSIIISAESHSGVCIGSGLGGNINIRRGRYVIRSMGAMSIGIGASEGPANISILGCDLDVVATGAYSIAMGSVSGNAEIHMIYSSIKCHTESQLSVGIGSLHGEMSKIHAESVNINLVGSADALTAMGSLINGSEITIARSGVKIKGDGSKAMVFGSANGNTKVFLTDVDFSAEMSTEMRVCAVADERDVRVSGGRCRVHFGSWESDKLII
;
A
#
# COMPACT_ATOMS: atom_id res chain seq x y z
N MET A 1 -44.30 60.16 -15.57
CA MET A 1 -44.30 59.82 -17.02
C MET A 1 -42.87 59.62 -17.53
N ASN A 2 -41.90 60.46 -17.17
CA ASN A 2 -40.49 60.34 -17.61
C ASN A 2 -39.73 59.06 -17.18
N GLU A 3 -39.95 58.50 -15.99
CA GLU A 3 -39.20 57.31 -15.55
C GLU A 3 -39.53 56.05 -16.38
N ASN A 4 -40.79 55.85 -16.74
CA ASN A 4 -41.20 54.73 -17.62
C ASN A 4 -40.58 54.85 -19.01
N ILE A 5 -40.54 56.05 -19.58
CA ILE A 5 -39.99 56.29 -20.93
C ILE A 5 -38.48 56.05 -20.94
N ILE A 6 -37.77 56.45 -19.87
CA ILE A 6 -36.33 56.17 -19.73
C ILE A 6 -36.07 54.68 -19.51
N ALA A 7 -36.91 53.99 -18.73
CA ALA A 7 -36.81 52.54 -18.53
C ALA A 7 -37.03 51.77 -19.86
N GLU A 8 -38.07 52.11 -20.62
CA GLU A 8 -38.33 51.54 -21.95
C GLU A 8 -37.18 51.81 -22.93
N PHE A 9 -36.56 53.00 -22.87
CA PHE A 9 -35.37 53.30 -23.65
C PHE A 9 -34.18 52.41 -23.26
N LEU A 10 -33.91 52.23 -21.96
CA LEU A 10 -32.82 51.38 -21.50
C LEU A 10 -33.05 49.89 -21.84
N GLU A 11 -34.28 49.40 -21.74
CA GLU A 11 -34.64 48.05 -22.21
C GLU A 11 -34.41 47.91 -23.71
N LYS A 12 -34.77 48.93 -24.48
CA LYS A 12 -34.54 48.94 -25.93
C LYS A 12 -33.05 48.94 -26.26
N VAL A 13 -32.23 49.73 -25.55
CA VAL A 13 -30.76 49.77 -25.70
C VAL A 13 -30.13 48.39 -25.54
N LEU A 14 -30.66 47.51 -24.69
CA LEU A 14 -30.16 46.14 -24.54
C LEU A 14 -30.24 45.33 -25.85
N THR A 15 -31.20 45.65 -26.72
CA THR A 15 -31.44 45.00 -28.03
C THR A 15 -30.77 45.70 -29.22
N LEU A 16 -30.15 46.87 -29.02
CA LEU A 16 -29.47 47.60 -30.08
C LEU A 16 -28.02 47.14 -30.23
N HIS A 17 -27.54 47.13 -31.48
CA HIS A 17 -26.22 46.61 -31.82
C HIS A 17 -25.30 47.65 -32.45
N THR A 18 -25.82 48.77 -32.94
CA THR A 18 -25.00 49.81 -33.57
C THR A 18 -25.25 51.20 -33.00
N LEU A 19 -24.24 52.07 -33.10
CA LEU A 19 -24.35 53.48 -32.72
C LEU A 19 -25.38 54.25 -33.57
N ASN A 20 -25.69 53.77 -34.78
CA ASN A 20 -26.73 54.35 -35.61
C ASN A 20 -28.13 54.01 -35.09
N ASP A 21 -28.37 52.77 -34.69
CA ASP A 21 -29.66 52.38 -34.11
C ASP A 21 -29.89 53.09 -32.76
N LEU A 22 -28.81 53.34 -32.00
CA LEU A 22 -28.88 54.13 -30.77
C LEU A 22 -29.30 55.58 -31.02
N LYS A 23 -28.78 56.22 -32.08
CA LYS A 23 -29.17 57.58 -32.46
C LYS A 23 -30.66 57.69 -32.77
N GLU A 24 -31.21 56.72 -33.50
CA GLU A 24 -32.65 56.69 -33.79
C GLU A 24 -33.49 56.48 -32.52
N ALA A 25 -33.00 55.68 -31.56
CA ALA A 25 -33.66 55.49 -30.29
C ALA A 25 -33.59 56.76 -29.40
N GLU A 26 -32.47 57.48 -29.43
CA GLU A 26 -32.27 58.75 -28.73
C GLU A 26 -33.18 59.87 -29.28
N GLU A 27 -33.36 59.94 -30.60
CA GLU A 27 -34.26 60.90 -31.23
C GLU A 27 -35.72 60.68 -30.79
N LYS A 28 -36.16 59.41 -30.69
CA LYS A 28 -37.50 59.07 -30.16
C LYS A 28 -37.63 59.41 -28.68
N LEU A 29 -36.64 59.07 -27.87
CA LEU A 29 -36.59 59.45 -26.45
C LEU A 29 -36.67 60.98 -26.27
N SER A 30 -36.05 61.74 -27.16
CA SER A 30 -36.03 63.20 -27.14
C SER A 30 -37.35 63.82 -27.59
N ALA A 31 -38.13 63.14 -28.43
CA ALA A 31 -39.45 63.58 -28.89
C ALA A 31 -40.56 63.31 -27.85
N ASP A 32 -40.45 62.21 -27.10
CA ASP A 32 -41.51 61.73 -26.22
C ASP A 32 -41.36 62.20 -24.75
N ALA A 33 -40.17 62.66 -24.33
CA ALA A 33 -39.89 63.05 -22.95
C ALA A 33 -40.22 64.54 -22.64
N GLU A 34 -40.69 64.83 -21.42
CA GLU A 34 -40.97 66.21 -20.99
C GLU A 34 -39.66 67.00 -20.77
N ASN A 35 -39.67 68.30 -21.07
CA ASN A 35 -38.51 69.20 -20.95
C ASN A 35 -38.43 69.92 -19.59
N THR A 36 -38.26 69.16 -18.51
CA THR A 36 -37.92 69.70 -17.18
C THR A 36 -36.41 69.57 -16.91
N PRO A 37 -35.81 70.41 -16.04
CA PRO A 37 -34.38 70.32 -15.73
C PRO A 37 -33.93 68.94 -15.22
N GLU A 38 -34.78 68.27 -14.45
CA GLU A 38 -34.49 66.95 -13.86
C GLU A 38 -34.58 65.82 -14.89
N SER A 39 -35.59 65.85 -15.77
CA SER A 39 -35.74 64.87 -16.86
C SER A 39 -34.64 64.98 -17.90
N ILE A 40 -34.18 66.19 -18.22
CA ILE A 40 -33.03 66.41 -19.09
C ILE A 40 -31.77 65.79 -18.49
N ARG A 41 -31.55 65.93 -17.18
CA ARG A 41 -30.38 65.36 -16.50
C ARG A 41 -30.40 63.83 -16.52
N LEU A 42 -31.54 63.22 -16.19
CA LEU A 42 -31.71 61.76 -16.21
C LEU A 42 -31.58 61.18 -17.61
N ARG A 43 -32.17 61.84 -18.62
CA ARG A 43 -32.03 61.47 -20.03
C ARG A 43 -30.58 61.49 -20.47
N ASN A 44 -29.85 62.57 -20.20
CA ASN A 44 -28.45 62.68 -20.60
C ASN A 44 -27.57 61.61 -19.93
N ALA A 45 -27.86 61.26 -18.67
CA ALA A 45 -27.16 60.17 -17.98
C ALA A 45 -27.46 58.80 -18.63
N ALA A 46 -28.72 58.49 -18.90
CA ALA A 46 -29.12 57.23 -19.55
C ALA A 46 -28.53 57.10 -20.97
N VAL A 47 -28.56 58.18 -21.75
CA VAL A 47 -27.96 58.24 -23.08
C VAL A 47 -26.45 58.05 -23.00
N SER A 48 -25.75 58.72 -22.06
CA SER A 48 -24.30 58.55 -21.87
C SER A 48 -23.92 57.09 -21.61
N VAL A 49 -24.64 56.41 -20.71
CA VAL A 49 -24.41 55.00 -20.39
C VAL A 49 -24.70 54.10 -21.61
N ALA A 50 -25.75 54.40 -22.37
CA ALA A 50 -26.09 53.66 -23.59
C ALA A 50 -25.02 53.79 -24.68
N TYR A 51 -24.46 55.00 -24.88
CA TYR A 51 -23.36 55.23 -25.82
C TYR A 51 -22.08 54.51 -25.38
N GLU A 52 -21.75 54.52 -24.08
CA GLU A 52 -20.61 53.76 -23.55
C GLU A 52 -20.77 52.25 -23.78
N LEU A 53 -21.95 51.70 -23.50
CA LEU A 53 -22.26 50.28 -23.70
C LEU A 53 -22.16 49.85 -25.17
N ILE A 54 -22.78 50.60 -26.09
CA ILE A 54 -22.80 50.24 -27.51
C ILE A 54 -21.44 50.49 -28.15
N SER A 55 -20.72 51.55 -27.77
CA SER A 55 -19.35 51.79 -28.25
C SER A 55 -18.39 50.67 -27.80
N ALA A 56 -18.53 50.17 -26.57
CA ALA A 56 -17.74 49.04 -26.09
C ALA A 56 -18.05 47.76 -26.88
N ARG A 57 -19.33 47.48 -27.18
CA ARG A 57 -19.75 46.33 -28.00
C ARG A 57 -19.25 46.43 -29.45
N GLU A 58 -19.37 47.59 -30.10
CA GLU A 58 -18.86 47.80 -31.46
C GLU A 58 -17.34 47.68 -31.51
N LYS A 59 -16.62 48.22 -30.51
CA LYS A 59 -15.17 48.10 -30.41
C LYS A 59 -14.75 46.64 -30.24
N GLN A 60 -15.42 45.90 -29.35
CA GLN A 60 -15.18 44.47 -29.16
C GLN A 60 -15.47 43.66 -30.42
N ALA A 61 -16.59 43.93 -31.12
CA ALA A 61 -16.93 43.26 -32.38
C ALA A 61 -15.96 43.62 -33.52
N ALA A 62 -15.43 44.85 -33.54
CA ALA A 62 -14.44 45.29 -34.50
C ALA A 62 -13.05 44.66 -34.24
N GLU A 63 -12.64 44.56 -32.96
CA GLU A 63 -11.43 43.85 -32.54
C GLU A 63 -11.54 42.35 -32.89
N GLU A 64 -12.68 41.72 -32.61
CA GLU A 64 -12.98 40.34 -33.00
C GLU A 64 -12.88 40.18 -34.53
N LYS A 65 -13.55 41.05 -35.29
CA LYS A 65 -13.52 41.03 -36.76
C LYS A 65 -12.12 41.26 -37.33
N SER A 66 -11.30 42.12 -36.72
CA SER A 66 -9.92 42.38 -37.15
C SER A 66 -9.04 41.17 -36.88
N MET A 67 -9.15 40.56 -35.69
CA MET A 67 -8.40 39.37 -35.30
C MET A 67 -8.80 38.15 -36.17
N LEU A 68 -10.07 38.06 -36.57
CA LEU A 68 -10.59 37.04 -37.48
C LEU A 68 -10.08 37.14 -38.92
N ILE A 69 -9.73 38.34 -39.38
CA ILE A 69 -9.18 38.58 -40.72
C ILE A 69 -7.72 38.12 -40.79
N GLU A 70 -7.00 38.10 -39.67
CA GLU A 70 -5.58 37.72 -39.58
C GLU A 70 -5.32 36.21 -39.35
N LEU A 71 -6.35 35.41 -39.07
CA LEU A 71 -6.20 33.96 -38.87
C LEU A 71 -5.82 33.23 -40.16
N SER A 72 -4.84 32.33 -40.06
CA SER A 72 -4.47 31.40 -41.13
C SER A 72 -5.61 30.41 -41.45
N GLU A 73 -5.56 29.75 -42.61
CA GLU A 73 -6.55 28.71 -42.96
C GLU A 73 -6.58 27.57 -41.93
N THR A 74 -5.42 27.22 -41.37
CA THR A 74 -5.31 26.22 -40.30
C THR A 74 -6.08 26.63 -39.06
N GLU A 75 -5.87 27.86 -38.56
CA GLU A 75 -6.56 28.35 -37.36
C GLU A 75 -8.06 28.51 -37.57
N LYS A 76 -8.51 28.84 -38.78
CA LYS A 76 -9.95 28.86 -39.12
C LYS A 76 -10.56 27.48 -39.04
N ASN A 77 -9.87 26.45 -39.53
CA ASN A 77 -10.32 25.06 -39.45
C ASN A 77 -10.34 24.57 -38.00
N GLU A 78 -9.29 24.83 -37.21
CA GLU A 78 -9.23 24.49 -35.79
C GLU A 78 -10.37 25.15 -35.00
N ARG A 79 -10.62 26.44 -35.24
CA ARG A 79 -11.74 27.17 -34.62
C ARG A 79 -13.09 26.55 -34.97
N ALA A 80 -13.31 26.20 -36.25
CA ALA A 80 -14.55 25.56 -36.67
C ALA A 80 -14.77 24.19 -36.01
N LEU A 81 -13.70 23.43 -35.82
CA LEU A 81 -13.74 22.17 -35.07
C LEU A 81 -14.06 22.38 -33.59
N VAL A 82 -13.44 23.37 -32.93
CA VAL A 82 -13.74 23.70 -31.53
C VAL A 82 -15.17 24.20 -31.36
N GLN A 83 -15.69 25.01 -32.29
CA GLN A 83 -17.10 25.43 -32.28
C GLN A 83 -18.05 24.24 -32.33
N ARG A 84 -17.79 23.31 -33.26
CA ARG A 84 -18.57 22.06 -33.33
C ARG A 84 -18.48 21.24 -32.03
N LEU A 85 -17.28 21.14 -31.45
CA LEU A 85 -17.08 20.43 -30.18
C LEU A 85 -17.90 21.05 -29.04
N LEU A 86 -17.98 22.38 -28.98
CA LEU A 86 -18.78 23.11 -27.99
C LEU A 86 -20.29 23.00 -28.25
N ASP A 87 -20.72 23.08 -29.52
CA ASP A 87 -22.13 22.98 -29.92
C ASP A 87 -22.74 21.63 -29.55
N TYR A 88 -21.97 20.56 -29.68
CA TYR A 88 -22.44 19.18 -29.48
C TYR A 88 -21.91 18.54 -28.18
N ASN A 89 -21.21 19.30 -27.32
CA ASN A 89 -20.56 18.80 -26.10
C ASN A 89 -19.74 17.51 -26.35
N MET A 90 -18.88 17.53 -27.37
CA MET A 90 -18.04 16.39 -27.78
C MET A 90 -16.73 16.32 -26.97
N PHE A 91 -16.84 16.55 -25.66
CA PHE A 91 -15.74 16.43 -24.73
C PHE A 91 -15.64 15.01 -24.21
N THR A 92 -14.43 14.46 -24.22
CA THR A 92 -14.08 13.24 -23.49
C THR A 92 -12.95 13.52 -22.52
N TYR A 93 -12.62 12.57 -21.65
CA TYR A 93 -11.64 12.77 -20.57
C TYR A 93 -10.69 11.59 -20.49
N HIS A 94 -9.42 11.90 -20.31
CA HIS A 94 -8.43 10.93 -19.86
C HIS A 94 -8.15 11.17 -18.38
N PHE A 95 -7.97 10.10 -17.62
CA PHE A 95 -7.67 10.15 -16.20
C PHE A 95 -6.20 9.84 -15.98
N GLN A 96 -5.49 10.70 -15.24
CA GLN A 96 -4.12 10.46 -14.84
C GLN A 96 -4.04 10.19 -13.34
N PRO A 97 -3.45 9.06 -12.91
CA PRO A 97 -3.27 8.78 -11.49
C PRO A 97 -2.37 9.79 -10.78
N ILE A 98 -2.79 10.19 -9.58
CA ILE A 98 -1.98 10.88 -8.56
C ILE A 98 -1.66 9.85 -7.48
N VAL A 99 -0.38 9.74 -7.11
CA VAL A 99 0.15 8.61 -6.35
C VAL A 99 0.70 9.07 -5.01
N ARG A 100 0.46 8.31 -3.94
CA ARG A 100 1.08 8.54 -2.63
C ARG A 100 2.53 8.06 -2.63
N THR A 101 3.42 8.86 -2.06
CA THR A 101 4.84 8.50 -1.94
C THR A 101 5.18 7.59 -0.77
N ASP A 102 4.27 7.44 0.20
CA ASP A 102 4.51 6.59 1.38
C ASP A 102 4.35 5.10 1.09
N ASN A 103 3.48 4.73 0.14
CA ASN A 103 3.18 3.33 -0.18
C ASN A 103 3.11 3.02 -1.69
N GLY A 104 3.11 4.03 -2.57
CA GLY A 104 2.97 3.85 -4.02
C GLY A 104 1.53 3.56 -4.49
N GLU A 105 0.53 3.71 -3.63
CA GLU A 105 -0.87 3.52 -4.00
C GLU A 105 -1.44 4.76 -4.72
N ILE A 106 -2.43 4.53 -5.60
CA ILE A 106 -3.15 5.61 -6.25
C ILE A 106 -4.02 6.32 -5.19
N TYR A 107 -3.77 7.62 -5.02
CA TYR A 107 -4.50 8.51 -4.13
C TYR A 107 -5.78 9.04 -4.76
N SER A 108 -5.68 9.50 -6.01
CA SER A 108 -6.73 10.18 -6.76
C SER A 108 -6.40 10.18 -8.26
N TYR A 109 -7.24 10.82 -9.06
CA TYR A 109 -7.02 11.01 -10.50
C TYR A 109 -7.19 12.47 -10.88
N GLU A 110 -6.50 12.95 -11.90
CA GLU A 110 -6.83 14.21 -12.58
C GLU A 110 -7.62 13.93 -13.87
N ALA A 111 -8.75 14.61 -14.06
CA ALA A 111 -9.55 14.54 -15.27
C ALA A 111 -9.07 15.55 -16.31
N LEU A 112 -8.43 15.05 -17.37
CA LEU A 112 -7.84 15.87 -18.42
C LEU A 112 -8.70 15.85 -19.68
N MET A 113 -9.24 17.00 -20.05
CA MET A 113 -10.15 17.15 -21.19
C MET A 113 -9.50 16.73 -22.53
N ARG A 114 -10.29 16.16 -23.43
CA ARG A 114 -9.91 15.73 -24.78
C ARG A 114 -11.07 16.01 -25.75
N ALA A 115 -10.73 16.15 -27.03
CA ALA A 115 -11.71 16.34 -28.10
C ALA A 115 -12.10 14.99 -28.72
N GLU A 116 -13.36 14.59 -28.60
CA GLU A 116 -13.84 13.32 -29.13
C GLU A 116 -13.80 13.32 -30.67
N GLY A 117 -13.14 12.32 -31.26
CA GLY A 117 -13.07 12.14 -32.72
C GLY A 117 -12.32 13.24 -33.47
N MET A 118 -11.61 14.14 -32.79
CA MET A 118 -10.88 15.26 -33.39
C MET A 118 -9.38 15.22 -33.03
N PRO A 119 -8.61 14.24 -33.55
CA PRO A 119 -7.18 14.17 -33.30
C PRO A 119 -6.48 15.44 -33.80
N GLY A 120 -5.67 16.07 -32.93
CA GLY A 120 -4.99 17.34 -33.21
C GLY A 120 -5.60 18.56 -32.51
N ILE A 121 -6.84 18.47 -32.04
CA ILE A 121 -7.43 19.50 -31.15
C ILE A 121 -6.98 19.21 -29.72
N THR A 122 -6.10 20.06 -29.19
CA THR A 122 -5.55 19.96 -27.83
C THR A 122 -6.39 20.81 -26.86
N PRO A 123 -6.25 20.61 -25.53
CA PRO A 123 -6.86 21.51 -24.55
C PRO A 123 -6.51 22.99 -24.79
N PHE A 124 -5.27 23.29 -25.20
CA PHE A 124 -4.87 24.64 -25.57
C PHE A 124 -5.69 25.20 -26.74
N HIS A 125 -5.92 24.42 -27.80
CA HIS A 125 -6.78 24.84 -28.92
C HIS A 125 -8.22 25.10 -28.44
N ILE A 126 -8.76 24.22 -27.60
CA ILE A 126 -10.12 24.37 -27.04
C ILE A 126 -10.22 25.68 -26.27
N LEU A 127 -9.33 25.94 -25.32
CA LEU A 127 -9.36 27.15 -24.50
C LEU A 127 -9.17 28.42 -25.34
N LYS A 128 -8.16 28.46 -26.23
CA LYS A 128 -7.90 29.59 -27.15
C LYS A 128 -9.14 29.95 -27.96
N TYR A 129 -9.74 28.97 -28.64
CA TYR A 129 -10.85 29.24 -29.56
C TYR A 129 -12.19 29.40 -28.85
N ALA A 130 -12.37 28.81 -27.66
CA ALA A 130 -13.51 29.09 -26.79
C ALA A 130 -13.46 30.52 -26.25
N GLU A 131 -12.29 31.01 -25.84
CA GLU A 131 -12.10 32.40 -25.40
C GLU A 131 -12.41 33.40 -26.52
N LEU A 132 -11.83 33.19 -27.71
CA LEU A 132 -12.11 33.98 -28.92
C LEU A 132 -13.58 33.96 -29.34
N SER A 133 -14.35 32.98 -28.87
CA SER A 133 -15.77 32.84 -29.15
C SER A 133 -16.65 33.21 -27.95
N HIS A 134 -16.06 33.67 -26.84
CA HIS A 134 -16.73 33.97 -25.58
C HIS A 134 -17.52 32.79 -24.96
N ARG A 135 -17.03 31.56 -25.18
CA ARG A 135 -17.66 30.29 -24.75
C ARG A 135 -16.86 29.51 -23.72
N LEU A 136 -15.91 30.14 -23.01
CA LEU A 136 -15.22 29.49 -21.89
C LEU A 136 -16.21 29.00 -20.81
N GLY A 137 -17.35 29.69 -20.63
CA GLY A 137 -18.37 29.27 -19.67
C GLY A 137 -19.03 27.94 -20.03
N ASP A 138 -19.12 27.62 -21.34
CA ASP A 138 -19.59 26.32 -21.79
C ASP A 138 -18.55 25.23 -21.46
N VAL A 139 -17.24 25.51 -21.64
CA VAL A 139 -16.16 24.57 -21.30
C VAL A 139 -16.18 24.25 -19.80
N GLU A 140 -16.29 25.27 -18.95
CA GLU A 140 -16.37 25.12 -17.49
C GLU A 140 -17.56 24.24 -17.08
N GLN A 141 -18.76 24.59 -17.60
CA GLN A 141 -19.98 23.84 -17.33
C GLN A 141 -19.85 22.38 -17.77
N TYR A 142 -19.46 22.16 -19.03
CA TYR A 142 -19.37 20.82 -19.59
C TYR A 142 -18.33 19.97 -18.86
N THR A 143 -17.23 20.57 -18.40
CA THR A 143 -16.22 19.86 -17.63
C THR A 143 -16.78 19.30 -16.32
N PHE A 144 -17.41 20.13 -15.49
CA PHE A 144 -18.02 19.64 -14.26
C PHE A 144 -19.13 18.62 -14.52
N MET A 145 -20.03 18.90 -15.48
CA MET A 145 -21.16 18.01 -15.75
C MET A 145 -20.73 16.66 -16.33
N ASN A 146 -19.75 16.65 -17.25
CA ASN A 146 -19.30 15.42 -17.90
C ASN A 146 -18.48 14.56 -16.96
N VAL A 147 -17.56 15.13 -16.18
CA VAL A 147 -16.73 14.37 -15.24
C VAL A 147 -17.58 13.78 -14.11
N THR A 148 -18.48 14.56 -13.50
CA THR A 148 -19.36 14.03 -12.44
C THR A 148 -20.32 12.96 -12.97
N ARG A 149 -20.87 13.14 -14.17
CA ARG A 149 -21.64 12.08 -14.85
C ARG A 149 -20.81 10.83 -15.09
N TYR A 150 -19.55 10.96 -15.51
CA TYR A 150 -18.68 9.82 -15.74
C TYR A 150 -18.43 9.03 -14.44
N ILE A 151 -18.24 9.72 -13.32
CA ILE A 151 -18.12 9.11 -11.98
C ILE A 151 -19.40 8.36 -11.61
N ASP A 152 -20.57 8.98 -11.81
CA ASP A 152 -21.89 8.37 -11.56
C ASP A 152 -22.12 7.09 -12.39
N GLU A 153 -21.70 7.10 -13.66
CA GLU A 153 -21.85 5.97 -14.58
C GLU A 153 -20.85 4.83 -14.28
N HIS A 154 -19.74 5.11 -13.59
CA HIS A 154 -18.63 4.18 -13.39
C HIS A 154 -18.04 4.19 -11.95
N PRO A 155 -18.84 4.02 -10.89
CA PRO A 155 -18.38 4.15 -9.51
C PRO A 155 -17.27 3.14 -9.15
N ASP A 156 -17.34 1.92 -9.68
CA ASP A 156 -16.37 0.85 -9.43
C ASP A 156 -14.97 1.14 -10.02
N LEU A 157 -14.85 2.06 -10.99
CA LEU A 157 -13.56 2.40 -11.58
C LEU A 157 -12.69 3.24 -10.66
N PHE A 158 -13.32 4.05 -9.80
CA PHE A 158 -12.62 4.98 -8.92
C PHE A 158 -12.42 4.42 -7.51
N GLU A 159 -13.17 3.38 -7.11
CA GLU A 159 -13.07 2.73 -5.79
C GLU A 159 -13.15 3.75 -4.62
N GLY A 160 -13.96 4.79 -4.79
CA GLY A 160 -14.10 5.88 -3.81
C GLY A 160 -12.98 6.94 -3.81
N ARG A 161 -11.96 6.81 -4.66
CA ARG A 161 -10.89 7.81 -4.82
C ARG A 161 -11.43 9.08 -5.50
N LYS A 162 -10.87 10.24 -5.13
CA LYS A 162 -11.28 11.54 -5.66
C LYS A 162 -10.79 11.80 -7.09
N VAL A 163 -11.48 12.69 -7.79
CA VAL A 163 -11.11 13.19 -9.12
C VAL A 163 -10.88 14.70 -9.09
N PHE A 164 -9.69 15.13 -9.45
CA PHE A 164 -9.30 16.52 -9.60
C PHE A 164 -9.85 17.06 -10.92
N ILE A 165 -10.50 18.22 -10.86
CA ILE A 165 -11.17 18.87 -11.98
C ILE A 165 -10.66 20.31 -12.10
N ASN A 166 -10.07 20.61 -13.24
CA ASN A 166 -9.62 21.94 -13.64
C ASN A 166 -10.81 22.93 -13.69
N SER A 167 -10.64 24.10 -13.05
CA SER A 167 -11.65 25.17 -13.01
C SER A 167 -11.07 26.53 -13.36
N MET A 168 -11.84 27.30 -14.12
CA MET A 168 -11.59 28.69 -14.47
C MET A 168 -12.56 29.62 -13.72
N PRO A 169 -12.31 29.92 -12.44
CA PRO A 169 -13.25 30.60 -11.54
C PRO A 169 -13.68 32.01 -11.98
N ASN A 170 -12.90 32.66 -12.85
CA ASN A 170 -13.19 34.00 -13.36
C ASN A 170 -14.07 34.02 -14.63
N VAL A 171 -14.40 32.86 -15.18
CA VAL A 171 -15.23 32.74 -16.37
C VAL A 171 -16.71 32.93 -16.01
N LYS A 172 -17.42 33.73 -16.82
CA LYS A 172 -18.87 33.91 -16.67
C LYS A 172 -19.61 32.69 -17.22
N VAL A 173 -20.13 31.87 -16.31
CA VAL A 173 -21.14 30.85 -16.64
C VAL A 173 -22.52 31.50 -16.67
N ASP A 174 -23.39 30.99 -17.54
CA ASP A 174 -24.80 31.38 -17.62
C ASP A 174 -25.48 31.28 -16.24
N PRO A 175 -26.02 32.39 -15.68
CA PRO A 175 -26.68 32.40 -14.38
C PRO A 175 -27.78 31.36 -14.20
N GLU A 176 -28.48 30.98 -15.27
CA GLU A 176 -29.54 29.97 -15.20
C GLU A 176 -29.00 28.56 -14.96
N LYS A 177 -27.75 28.31 -15.33
CA LYS A 177 -27.11 26.99 -15.24
C LYS A 177 -26.33 26.79 -13.95
N ILE A 178 -25.96 27.88 -13.28
CA ILE A 178 -25.20 27.88 -12.03
C ILE A 178 -25.84 26.98 -10.95
N PRO A 179 -27.16 27.03 -10.66
CA PRO A 179 -27.78 26.18 -9.64
C PRO A 179 -27.66 24.68 -9.95
N LEU A 180 -27.73 24.31 -11.24
CA LEU A 180 -27.59 22.92 -11.66
C LEU A 180 -26.16 22.42 -11.44
N ILE A 181 -25.16 23.22 -11.79
CA ILE A 181 -23.75 22.89 -11.58
C ILE A 181 -23.48 22.70 -10.08
N TYR A 182 -23.87 23.66 -9.24
CA TYR A 182 -23.63 23.54 -7.80
C TYR A 182 -24.33 22.35 -7.15
N LYS A 183 -25.58 22.07 -7.53
CA LYS A 183 -26.29 20.87 -7.07
C LYS A 183 -25.55 19.59 -7.44
N GLN A 184 -24.99 19.54 -8.65
CA GLN A 184 -24.21 18.40 -9.11
C GLN A 184 -22.88 18.28 -8.36
N LEU A 185 -22.20 19.40 -8.09
CA LEU A 185 -20.96 19.42 -7.31
C LEU A 185 -21.20 19.01 -5.85
N GLU A 186 -22.27 19.49 -5.21
CA GLU A 186 -22.66 19.13 -3.85
C GLU A 186 -22.92 17.63 -3.71
N LYS A 187 -23.60 17.02 -4.69
CA LYS A 187 -23.80 15.56 -4.72
C LYS A 187 -22.46 14.79 -4.73
N HIS A 188 -21.40 15.37 -5.27
CA HIS A 188 -20.11 14.70 -5.49
C HIS A 188 -18.99 15.24 -4.60
N ALA A 189 -19.30 16.00 -3.54
CA ALA A 189 -18.29 16.69 -2.73
C ALA A 189 -17.21 15.75 -2.18
N ASP A 190 -17.57 14.52 -1.80
CA ASP A 190 -16.65 13.50 -1.31
C ASP A 190 -15.76 12.88 -2.41
N HIS A 191 -16.08 13.10 -3.69
CA HIS A 191 -15.47 12.44 -4.85
C HIS A 191 -14.71 13.38 -5.78
N ILE A 192 -14.70 14.69 -5.54
CA ILE A 192 -14.03 15.65 -6.42
C ILE A 192 -13.09 16.58 -5.64
N VAL A 193 -12.11 17.12 -6.36
CA VAL A 193 -11.26 18.23 -5.92
C VAL A 193 -11.27 19.27 -7.04
N VAL A 194 -11.40 20.55 -6.69
CA VAL A 194 -11.40 21.63 -7.69
C VAL A 194 -9.99 22.23 -7.77
N GLU A 195 -9.40 22.20 -8.97
CA GLU A 195 -8.10 22.79 -9.26
C GLU A 195 -8.28 24.22 -9.78
N MET A 196 -7.63 25.17 -9.11
CA MET A 196 -7.64 26.59 -9.47
C MET A 196 -6.25 27.03 -9.91
N ILE A 197 -6.16 27.69 -11.07
CA ILE A 197 -4.89 28.22 -11.60
C ILE A 197 -4.49 29.49 -10.82
N GLU A 198 -3.20 29.64 -10.50
CA GLU A 198 -2.68 30.77 -9.71
C GLU A 198 -2.86 32.15 -10.39
N ASN A 199 -2.85 32.22 -11.73
CA ASN A 199 -2.77 33.47 -12.51
C ASN A 199 -4.06 34.30 -12.63
N SER A 200 -5.13 33.93 -11.93
CA SER A 200 -6.28 34.81 -11.79
C SER A 200 -5.95 35.95 -10.83
N GLU A 201 -5.77 37.17 -11.34
CA GLU A 201 -5.85 38.39 -10.53
C GLU A 201 -7.25 38.47 -9.90
N PHE A 202 -7.46 37.77 -8.79
CA PHE A 202 -8.70 37.87 -8.07
C PHE A 202 -8.74 39.20 -7.34
N VAL A 203 -9.83 39.94 -7.53
CA VAL A 203 -10.24 40.94 -6.55
C VAL A 203 -10.65 40.19 -5.28
N ASP A 204 -10.09 40.56 -4.13
CA ASP A 204 -10.21 39.85 -2.83
C ASP A 204 -11.65 39.38 -2.53
N ASP A 205 -12.67 40.21 -2.80
CA ASP A 205 -14.09 39.89 -2.53
C ASP A 205 -14.68 38.76 -3.38
N LYS A 206 -14.18 38.53 -4.61
CA LYS A 206 -14.69 37.46 -5.49
C LYS A 206 -14.12 36.10 -5.11
N LEU A 207 -12.85 36.09 -4.75
CA LEU A 207 -12.15 34.90 -4.34
C LEU A 207 -12.73 34.31 -3.06
N GLU A 208 -12.95 35.14 -2.04
CA GLU A 208 -13.56 34.69 -0.78
C GLU A 208 -14.96 34.09 -1.01
N LYS A 209 -15.77 34.68 -1.89
CA LYS A 209 -17.09 34.12 -2.23
C LYS A 209 -17.01 32.76 -2.94
N ILE A 210 -16.00 32.55 -3.77
CA ILE A 210 -15.80 31.26 -4.45
C ILE A 210 -15.33 30.21 -3.45
N LYS A 211 -14.43 30.57 -2.53
CA LYS A 211 -13.99 29.70 -1.44
C LYS A 211 -15.11 29.33 -0.49
N GLU A 212 -15.85 30.32 0.03
CA GLU A 212 -16.99 30.10 0.92
C GLU A 212 -17.95 29.09 0.27
N ARG A 213 -18.24 29.24 -1.02
CA ARG A 213 -19.12 28.31 -1.72
C ARG A 213 -18.59 26.89 -1.82
N PHE A 214 -17.33 26.68 -2.17
CA PHE A 214 -16.79 25.30 -2.23
C PHE A 214 -16.58 24.71 -0.84
N HIS A 215 -16.17 25.53 0.12
CA HIS A 215 -16.00 25.14 1.51
C HIS A 215 -17.34 24.76 2.18
N ASP A 216 -18.39 25.54 1.97
CA ASP A 216 -19.75 25.26 2.47
C ASP A 216 -20.31 23.94 1.94
N ILE A 217 -19.89 23.57 0.72
CA ILE A 217 -20.26 22.31 0.06
C ILE A 217 -19.33 21.15 0.47
N GLY A 218 -18.19 21.44 1.11
CA GLY A 218 -17.20 20.44 1.53
C GLY A 218 -16.27 19.94 0.43
N ILE A 219 -16.13 20.69 -0.67
CA ILE A 219 -15.25 20.33 -1.79
C ILE A 219 -13.84 20.85 -1.52
N PRO A 220 -12.81 19.97 -1.49
CA PRO A 220 -11.43 20.40 -1.36
C PRO A 220 -10.95 21.20 -2.56
N ILE A 221 -10.00 22.10 -2.31
CA ILE A 221 -9.40 22.97 -3.35
C ILE A 221 -7.91 22.66 -3.51
N ALA A 222 -7.47 22.59 -4.76
CA ALA A 222 -6.07 22.50 -5.15
C ALA A 222 -5.64 23.78 -5.88
N ILE A 223 -4.40 24.24 -5.64
CA ILE A 223 -3.77 25.31 -6.43
C ILE A 223 -2.82 24.68 -7.44
N ASP A 224 -3.03 24.99 -8.72
CA ASP A 224 -2.29 24.45 -9.86
C ASP A 224 -1.13 25.37 -10.28
N ASP A 225 -0.13 24.81 -10.99
CA ASP A 225 1.04 25.51 -11.54
C ASP A 225 1.89 26.34 -10.54
N PHE A 226 1.91 25.95 -9.25
CA PHE A 226 2.61 26.71 -8.23
C PHE A 226 4.13 26.68 -8.44
N GLY A 227 4.74 27.86 -8.52
CA GLY A 227 6.19 28.04 -8.73
C GLY A 227 6.57 28.67 -10.07
N THR A 228 5.61 29.02 -10.92
CA THR A 228 5.83 29.72 -12.19
C THR A 228 5.64 31.24 -12.04
N GLY A 229 6.64 32.04 -12.42
CA GLY A 229 6.51 33.51 -12.45
C GLY A 229 6.41 34.18 -11.06
N TYR A 230 5.35 34.97 -10.83
CA TYR A 230 5.10 35.76 -9.61
C TYR A 230 4.49 34.93 -8.45
N SER A 231 4.68 33.60 -8.41
CA SER A 231 4.08 32.75 -7.38
C SER A 231 4.39 33.27 -5.97
N ASN A 232 3.34 33.63 -5.23
CA ASN A 232 3.48 34.35 -3.98
C ASN A 232 2.95 33.46 -2.85
N ILE A 233 3.83 33.04 -1.93
CA ILE A 233 3.46 32.31 -0.71
C ILE A 233 2.34 33.03 0.07
N SER A 234 2.26 34.36 -0.03
CA SER A 234 1.16 35.15 0.54
C SER A 234 -0.21 34.74 -0.02
N ASN A 235 -0.28 34.30 -1.27
CA ASN A 235 -1.50 33.81 -1.90
C ASN A 235 -1.92 32.45 -1.32
N LEU A 236 -0.98 31.53 -1.07
CA LEU A 236 -1.31 30.25 -0.41
C LEU A 236 -1.92 30.45 0.99
N LEU A 237 -1.39 31.39 1.77
CA LEU A 237 -1.95 31.76 3.08
C LEU A 237 -3.38 32.31 2.98
N ARG A 238 -3.68 33.01 1.89
CA ARG A 238 -5.05 33.49 1.60
C ARG A 238 -5.93 32.34 1.15
N TYR A 239 -5.46 31.52 0.22
CA TYR A 239 -6.24 30.46 -0.41
C TYR A 239 -6.61 29.34 0.56
N ARG A 240 -5.72 29.01 1.52
CA ARG A 240 -5.83 27.85 2.41
C ARG A 240 -6.29 26.59 1.67
N PRO A 241 -5.60 26.22 0.58
CA PRO A 241 -6.00 25.05 -0.18
C PRO A 241 -5.69 23.77 0.59
N ASP A 242 -6.34 22.68 0.21
CA ASP A 242 -6.03 21.34 0.71
C ASP A 242 -4.79 20.76 -0.01
N TYR A 243 -4.56 21.19 -1.26
CA TYR A 243 -3.46 20.72 -2.09
C TYR A 243 -2.72 21.88 -2.79
N VAL A 244 -1.40 21.73 -2.93
CA VAL A 244 -0.58 22.60 -3.78
C VAL A 244 0.15 21.72 -4.78
N LYS A 245 -0.06 22.00 -6.07
CA LYS A 245 0.59 21.29 -7.16
C LYS A 245 1.81 22.10 -7.62
N ILE A 246 2.99 21.51 -7.44
CA ILE A 246 4.30 22.12 -7.72
C ILE A 246 4.64 21.86 -9.18
N ASP A 247 4.73 22.93 -9.97
CA ASP A 247 4.87 22.88 -11.41
C ASP A 247 6.14 22.14 -11.88
N ARG A 248 6.03 21.49 -13.05
CA ARG A 248 7.10 20.77 -13.73
C ARG A 248 8.38 21.59 -13.87
N SER A 249 8.30 22.91 -14.09
CA SER A 249 9.49 23.75 -14.26
C SER A 249 10.39 23.76 -13.02
N LEU A 250 9.82 23.58 -11.82
CA LEU A 250 10.57 23.42 -10.57
C LEU A 250 11.05 21.97 -10.35
N ILE A 251 10.32 20.98 -10.85
CA ILE A 251 10.66 19.56 -10.72
C ILE A 251 11.76 19.12 -11.70
N SER A 252 11.73 19.60 -12.94
CA SER A 252 12.64 19.15 -13.99
C SER A 252 14.10 19.41 -13.62
N GLY A 253 14.90 18.34 -13.59
CA GLY A 253 16.33 18.42 -13.25
C GLY A 253 16.64 18.79 -11.80
N ILE A 254 15.69 18.60 -10.87
CA ILE A 254 15.85 18.95 -9.45
C ILE A 254 17.00 18.19 -8.76
N GLN A 255 17.31 16.96 -9.19
CA GLN A 255 18.39 16.14 -8.66
C GLN A 255 19.78 16.80 -8.80
N ASP A 256 19.97 17.64 -9.82
CA ASP A 256 21.26 18.28 -10.13
C ASP A 256 21.31 19.76 -9.74
N ASN A 257 20.16 20.36 -9.37
CA ASN A 257 20.07 21.78 -9.08
C ASN A 257 19.81 22.06 -7.57
N PRO A 258 20.83 22.51 -6.82
CA PRO A 258 20.68 22.76 -5.38
C PRO A 258 19.69 23.89 -5.07
N ASN A 259 19.56 24.89 -5.94
CA ASN A 259 18.62 26.00 -5.75
C ASN A 259 17.18 25.52 -5.90
N LYS A 260 16.89 24.68 -6.91
CA LYS A 260 15.57 24.05 -7.06
C LYS A 260 15.24 23.17 -5.87
N ARG A 261 16.18 22.34 -5.39
CA ARG A 261 15.99 21.52 -4.18
C ARG A 261 15.66 22.35 -2.96
N HIS A 262 16.40 23.45 -2.75
CA HIS A 262 16.14 24.33 -1.62
C HIS A 262 14.74 24.94 -1.72
N LEU A 263 14.38 25.53 -2.86
CA LEU A 263 13.07 26.15 -3.06
C LEU A 263 11.92 25.15 -2.89
N VAL A 264 11.97 24.00 -3.56
CA VAL A 264 10.92 22.98 -3.45
C VAL A 264 10.82 22.41 -2.04
N ARG A 265 11.94 22.30 -1.30
CA ARG A 265 11.91 21.90 0.11
C ARG A 265 11.14 22.92 0.97
N GLU A 266 11.43 24.20 0.82
CA GLU A 266 10.73 25.26 1.56
C GLU A 266 9.22 25.24 1.25
N ILE A 267 8.83 24.93 0.00
CA ILE A 267 7.42 24.77 -0.39
C ILE A 267 6.78 23.59 0.33
N ILE A 268 7.44 22.42 0.34
CA ILE A 268 6.97 21.22 1.05
C ILE A 268 6.81 21.53 2.55
N ASP A 269 7.84 22.10 3.18
CA ASP A 269 7.84 22.42 4.60
C ASP A 269 6.72 23.44 4.95
N PHE A 270 6.50 24.43 4.08
CA PHE A 270 5.39 25.37 4.21
C PHE A 270 4.04 24.66 4.12
N CYS A 271 3.86 23.75 3.16
CA CYS A 271 2.61 22.99 3.01
C CYS A 271 2.32 22.16 4.27
N HIS A 272 3.30 21.39 4.74
CA HIS A 272 3.18 20.57 5.95
C HIS A 272 2.87 21.42 7.19
N GLY A 273 3.53 22.57 7.35
CA GLY A 273 3.28 23.50 8.44
C GLY A 273 1.87 24.10 8.46
N ASN A 274 1.16 24.07 7.33
CA ASN A 274 -0.20 24.57 7.17
C ASN A 274 -1.24 23.46 6.91
N SER A 275 -0.88 22.18 7.10
CA SER A 275 -1.75 21.02 6.82
C SER A 275 -2.24 20.94 5.38
N ILE A 276 -1.41 21.37 4.43
CA ILE A 276 -1.63 21.30 2.99
C ILE A 276 -0.82 20.11 2.45
N MET A 277 -1.38 19.33 1.54
CA MET A 277 -0.64 18.27 0.85
C MET A 277 0.11 18.83 -0.36
N ALA A 278 1.41 18.54 -0.46
CA ALA A 278 2.23 18.92 -1.60
C ALA A 278 2.21 17.82 -2.68
N LEU A 279 1.81 18.18 -3.90
CA LEU A 279 1.79 17.33 -5.09
C LEU A 279 2.87 17.80 -6.07
N ALA A 280 3.84 16.95 -6.43
CA ALA A 280 4.81 17.28 -7.47
C ALA A 280 4.31 16.83 -8.86
N GLU A 281 4.30 17.75 -9.82
CA GLU A 281 3.81 17.49 -11.17
C GLU A 281 4.89 17.24 -12.21
N GLY A 282 4.49 16.45 -13.22
CA GLY A 282 5.32 16.11 -14.36
C GLY A 282 6.61 15.38 -13.95
N VAL A 283 6.54 14.44 -13.01
CA VAL A 283 7.68 13.56 -12.72
C VAL A 283 7.92 12.63 -13.93
N GLU A 284 9.10 12.71 -14.54
CA GLU A 284 9.41 12.01 -15.81
C GLU A 284 10.50 10.95 -15.70
N ASN A 285 11.26 10.92 -14.61
CA ASN A 285 12.31 9.92 -14.40
C ASN A 285 12.51 9.54 -12.91
N SER A 286 13.25 8.44 -12.72
CA SER A 286 13.59 7.86 -11.40
C SER A 286 14.34 8.84 -10.49
N ASP A 287 15.28 9.63 -11.02
CA ASP A 287 16.10 10.53 -10.19
C ASP A 287 15.28 11.72 -9.65
N GLU A 288 14.34 12.24 -10.44
CA GLU A 288 13.35 13.23 -10.00
C GLU A 288 12.44 12.65 -8.91
N LEU A 289 11.87 11.46 -9.16
CA LEU A 289 11.03 10.74 -8.21
C LEU A 289 11.74 10.56 -6.85
N ARG A 290 12.95 9.99 -6.88
CA ARG A 290 13.77 9.77 -5.69
C ARG A 290 14.03 11.07 -4.95
N THR A 291 14.47 12.11 -5.66
CA THR A 291 14.82 13.40 -5.03
C THR A 291 13.63 13.99 -4.29
N LEU A 292 12.44 13.93 -4.90
CA LEU A 292 11.21 14.44 -4.28
C LEU A 292 10.78 13.63 -3.05
N ILE A 293 10.86 12.29 -3.13
CA ILE A 293 10.56 11.42 -1.97
C ILE A 293 11.51 11.72 -0.82
N LEU A 294 12.82 11.85 -1.07
CA LEU A 294 13.80 12.19 -0.03
C LEU A 294 13.59 13.58 0.58
N MET A 295 13.04 14.52 -0.20
CA MET A 295 12.64 15.84 0.27
C MET A 295 11.33 15.83 1.04
N GLY A 296 10.54 14.76 0.90
CA GLY A 296 9.34 14.53 1.67
C GLY A 296 8.04 14.94 1.02
N ILE A 297 7.98 14.98 -0.31
CA ILE A 297 6.74 15.22 -1.05
C ILE A 297 5.66 14.20 -0.66
N ASP A 298 4.39 14.61 -0.63
CA ASP A 298 3.26 13.73 -0.24
C ASP A 298 2.72 12.94 -1.43
N LEU A 299 2.52 13.65 -2.55
CA LEU A 299 1.89 13.11 -3.75
C LEU A 299 2.75 13.40 -4.98
N ILE A 300 2.64 12.54 -5.99
CA ILE A 300 3.33 12.69 -7.27
C ILE A 300 2.39 12.39 -8.44
N GLN A 301 2.58 13.10 -9.54
CA GLN A 301 1.92 12.86 -10.81
C GLN A 301 2.92 13.09 -11.95
N GLY A 302 2.90 12.23 -12.96
CA GLY A 302 3.78 12.39 -14.12
C GLY A 302 3.90 11.13 -14.96
N PHE A 303 4.52 11.26 -16.13
CA PHE A 303 4.63 10.15 -17.08
C PHE A 303 5.47 8.98 -16.58
N TYR A 304 6.34 9.20 -15.57
CA TYR A 304 7.12 8.14 -14.96
C TYR A 304 6.25 7.15 -14.19
N THR A 305 5.21 7.63 -13.49
CA THR A 305 4.29 6.78 -12.74
C THR A 305 3.20 6.22 -13.63
N ALA A 306 2.46 7.10 -14.33
CA ALA A 306 1.43 6.73 -15.29
C ALA A 306 1.07 7.88 -16.22
N ARG A 307 0.82 7.57 -17.50
CA ARG A 307 0.31 8.55 -18.49
C ARG A 307 -1.21 8.69 -18.39
N PRO A 308 -1.79 9.85 -18.78
CA PRO A 308 -3.24 10.00 -18.90
C PRO A 308 -3.85 8.99 -19.88
N SER A 309 -4.88 8.26 -19.45
CA SER A 309 -5.55 7.23 -20.26
C SER A 309 -7.06 7.38 -20.22
N SER A 310 -7.75 6.96 -21.29
CA SER A 310 -9.22 6.82 -21.29
C SER A 310 -9.69 5.69 -20.38
N GLU A 311 -8.83 4.70 -20.12
CA GLU A 311 -9.08 3.63 -19.16
C GLU A 311 -8.52 4.01 -17.78
N VAL A 312 -9.38 4.04 -16.76
CA VAL A 312 -9.00 4.39 -15.38
C VAL A 312 -8.14 3.27 -14.79
N MET A 313 -6.87 3.57 -14.56
CA MET A 313 -5.92 2.64 -13.95
C MET A 313 -6.25 2.43 -12.47
N ARG A 314 -6.45 1.18 -12.04
CA ARG A 314 -6.80 0.85 -10.64
C ARG A 314 -5.60 0.61 -9.73
N SER A 315 -4.48 0.20 -10.29
CA SER A 315 -3.21 0.02 -9.59
C SER A 315 -2.05 0.38 -10.50
N LEU A 316 -1.01 0.95 -9.91
CA LEU A 316 0.28 1.11 -10.59
C LEU A 316 0.94 -0.24 -10.87
N PRO A 317 1.85 -0.30 -11.86
CA PRO A 317 2.78 -1.41 -12.02
C PRO A 317 3.58 -1.67 -10.74
N TYR A 318 3.84 -2.95 -10.43
CA TYR A 318 4.51 -3.36 -9.19
C TYR A 318 5.90 -2.74 -9.06
N GLU A 319 6.61 -2.58 -10.18
CA GLU A 319 7.97 -2.04 -10.26
C GLU A 319 8.02 -0.62 -9.69
N ILE A 320 7.07 0.22 -10.12
CA ILE A 320 6.95 1.61 -9.69
C ILE A 320 6.58 1.66 -8.20
N LYS A 321 5.64 0.81 -7.74
CA LYS A 321 5.29 0.72 -6.31
C LYS A 321 6.50 0.31 -5.45
N SER A 322 7.23 -0.70 -5.88
CA SER A 322 8.45 -1.19 -5.20
C SER A 322 9.53 -0.11 -5.16
N GLU A 323 9.72 0.65 -6.24
CA GLU A 323 10.69 1.75 -6.30
C GLU A 323 10.33 2.90 -5.35
N ILE A 324 9.05 3.32 -5.31
CA ILE A 324 8.56 4.33 -4.37
C ILE A 324 8.81 3.87 -2.92
N LYS A 325 8.46 2.61 -2.59
CA LYS A 325 8.73 2.03 -1.27
C LYS A 325 10.23 2.03 -0.94
N ALA A 326 11.08 1.69 -1.91
CA ALA A 326 12.53 1.69 -1.72
C ALA A 326 13.07 3.10 -1.42
N HIS A 327 12.60 4.14 -2.11
CA HIS A 327 13.00 5.52 -1.83
C HIS A 327 12.45 6.04 -0.49
N GLN A 328 11.25 5.63 -0.10
CA GLN A 328 10.70 5.97 1.20
C GLN A 328 11.46 5.29 2.35
N LEU A 329 11.98 4.08 2.12
CA LEU A 329 12.89 3.42 3.06
C LEU A 329 14.23 4.15 3.15
N GLU A 330 14.80 4.53 2.00
CA GLU A 330 16.03 5.33 1.93
C GLU A 330 15.89 6.66 2.70
N ARG A 331 14.74 7.32 2.60
CA ARG A 331 14.46 8.55 3.37
C ARG A 331 14.55 8.31 4.88
N LYS A 332 14.13 7.13 5.35
CA LYS A 332 14.10 6.78 6.78
C LYS A 332 15.46 6.34 7.30
N ASP A 333 16.24 5.59 6.52
CA ASP A 333 17.49 4.95 6.97
C ASP A 333 18.78 5.60 6.42
N GLY A 334 18.66 6.48 5.42
CA GLY A 334 19.77 7.17 4.76
C GLY A 334 20.59 6.31 3.79
N GLN A 335 20.16 5.08 3.48
CA GLN A 335 20.87 4.15 2.60
C GLN A 335 20.16 3.99 1.27
N ARG A 336 20.85 4.34 0.18
CA ARG A 336 20.33 4.17 -1.18
C ARG A 336 20.21 2.69 -1.52
N MET A 337 18.99 2.26 -1.80
CA MET A 337 18.70 0.92 -2.32
C MET A 337 18.76 0.94 -3.85
N ARG A 338 19.61 0.10 -4.42
CA ARG A 338 19.64 -0.11 -5.88
C ARG A 338 19.05 -1.47 -6.19
N VAL A 339 18.01 -1.47 -7.03
CA VAL A 339 17.16 -2.63 -7.32
C VAL A 339 17.53 -3.24 -8.66
N TYR A 340 17.85 -4.53 -8.67
CA TYR A 340 18.05 -5.32 -9.88
C TYR A 340 16.75 -6.06 -10.22
N GLN A 341 16.12 -5.71 -11.34
CA GLN A 341 14.95 -6.44 -11.84
C GLN A 341 15.42 -7.66 -12.62
N SER A 342 15.02 -8.85 -12.18
CA SER A 342 15.35 -10.11 -12.84
C SER A 342 14.37 -10.40 -13.98
N PRO A 343 14.86 -10.54 -15.22
CA PRO A 343 14.10 -11.17 -16.29
C PRO A 343 13.73 -12.62 -15.93
N ASN A 344 12.67 -13.12 -16.54
CA ASN A 344 12.25 -14.51 -16.37
C ASN A 344 13.31 -15.49 -16.92
N GLY A 345 13.66 -16.50 -16.13
CA GLY A 345 14.62 -17.54 -16.45
C GLY A 345 16.09 -17.14 -16.31
N GLU A 346 16.39 -15.95 -15.75
CA GLU A 346 17.76 -15.47 -15.65
C GLU A 346 18.57 -16.20 -14.56
N ILE A 347 19.87 -16.35 -14.83
CA ILE A 347 20.89 -16.70 -13.84
C ILE A 347 21.56 -15.43 -13.31
N ILE A 348 21.25 -15.10 -12.07
CA ILE A 348 21.70 -13.93 -11.34
C ILE A 348 22.92 -14.31 -10.50
N SER A 349 24.01 -13.56 -10.64
CA SER A 349 25.23 -13.78 -9.82
C SER A 349 25.32 -12.69 -8.76
N LEU A 350 25.28 -13.09 -7.49
CA LEU A 350 25.39 -12.16 -6.36
C LEU A 350 26.72 -11.40 -6.36
N GLY A 351 27.82 -12.06 -6.75
CA GLY A 351 29.12 -11.40 -6.88
C GLY A 351 29.18 -10.31 -7.96
N ARG A 352 28.39 -10.44 -9.04
CA ARG A 352 28.25 -9.37 -10.06
C ARG A 352 27.41 -8.21 -9.54
N LEU A 353 26.33 -8.50 -8.83
CA LEU A 353 25.42 -7.49 -8.29
C LEU A 353 26.09 -6.63 -7.22
N GLN A 354 26.84 -7.24 -6.30
CA GLN A 354 27.58 -6.52 -5.27
C GLN A 354 28.60 -5.54 -5.87
N ARG A 355 29.35 -5.93 -6.92
CA ARG A 355 30.31 -5.06 -7.62
C ARG A 355 29.65 -3.90 -8.36
N SER A 356 28.34 -3.98 -8.58
CA SER A 356 27.53 -2.97 -9.25
C SER A 356 26.66 -2.19 -8.26
N ASP A 357 26.95 -2.29 -6.96
CA ASP A 357 26.24 -1.63 -5.85
C ASP A 357 24.73 -1.92 -5.82
N TYR A 358 24.28 -3.08 -6.33
CA TYR A 358 22.91 -3.55 -6.13
C TYR A 358 22.76 -4.17 -4.74
N SER A 359 21.66 -3.86 -4.07
CA SER A 359 21.34 -4.35 -2.72
C SER A 359 20.00 -5.07 -2.64
N LYS A 360 19.22 -5.10 -3.73
CA LYS A 360 17.94 -5.82 -3.85
C LYS A 360 17.84 -6.49 -5.21
N ILE A 361 17.35 -7.73 -5.23
CA ILE A 361 16.86 -8.43 -6.43
C ILE A 361 15.35 -8.42 -6.37
N LEU A 362 14.71 -7.97 -7.45
CA LEU A 362 13.26 -8.03 -7.63
C LEU A 362 12.91 -9.08 -8.68
N ILE A 363 12.15 -10.10 -8.30
CA ILE A 363 11.77 -11.25 -9.15
C ILE A 363 10.27 -11.23 -9.43
N GLY A 364 9.85 -11.52 -10.66
CA GLY A 364 8.44 -11.74 -11.01
C GLY A 364 7.67 -10.51 -11.50
N THR A 365 8.38 -9.45 -11.91
CA THR A 365 7.80 -8.20 -12.42
C THR A 365 7.22 -8.33 -13.83
N GLU A 366 7.94 -9.03 -14.73
CA GLU A 366 7.54 -9.14 -16.14
C GLU A 366 6.43 -10.17 -16.38
N SER A 367 6.25 -11.13 -15.46
CA SER A 367 5.33 -12.25 -15.61
C SER A 367 4.94 -12.78 -14.23
N SER A 368 3.65 -13.08 -14.07
CA SER A 368 3.14 -13.77 -12.88
C SER A 368 3.62 -15.22 -12.80
N GLU A 369 4.16 -15.79 -13.88
CA GLU A 369 4.76 -17.12 -13.88
C GLU A 369 6.22 -17.09 -14.34
N GLY A 370 7.11 -17.81 -13.65
CA GLY A 370 8.51 -17.83 -14.07
C GLY A 370 9.49 -18.62 -13.24
N THR A 371 10.76 -18.48 -13.59
CA THR A 371 11.87 -19.02 -12.83
C THR A 371 12.98 -17.99 -12.66
N ALA A 372 13.79 -18.12 -11.62
CA ALA A 372 15.00 -17.33 -11.42
C ALA A 372 16.04 -18.17 -10.70
N THR A 373 17.32 -18.02 -11.05
CA THR A 373 18.41 -18.73 -10.37
C THR A 373 19.39 -17.74 -9.80
N VAL A 374 19.54 -17.72 -8.48
CA VAL A 374 20.48 -16.87 -7.76
C VAL A 374 21.69 -17.69 -7.32
N ILE A 375 22.84 -17.38 -7.90
CA ILE A 375 24.10 -18.05 -7.62
C ILE A 375 24.98 -17.14 -6.76
N GLY A 376 25.43 -17.67 -5.62
CA GLY A 376 26.40 -17.01 -4.74
C GLY A 376 27.82 -17.56 -4.88
N GLU A 377 28.74 -16.90 -4.20
CA GLU A 377 30.10 -17.39 -3.98
C GLU A 377 30.22 -17.76 -2.48
N PRO A 378 30.75 -18.94 -2.14
CA PRO A 378 30.95 -19.31 -0.74
C PRO A 378 31.74 -18.24 0.01
N GLN A 379 31.26 -17.84 1.19
CA GLN A 379 31.86 -16.84 2.09
C GLN A 379 31.72 -15.36 1.66
N LEU A 380 31.08 -15.06 0.52
CA LEU A 380 30.83 -13.68 0.10
C LEU A 380 29.51 -13.17 0.67
N TYR A 381 29.58 -12.29 1.67
CA TYR A 381 28.42 -11.56 2.17
C TYR A 381 28.14 -10.37 1.26
N THR A 382 27.00 -10.40 0.57
CA THR A 382 26.71 -9.45 -0.50
C THR A 382 25.91 -8.22 -0.07
N GLY A 383 25.21 -8.27 1.07
CA GLY A 383 24.24 -7.22 1.41
C GLY A 383 23.00 -7.22 0.51
N VAL A 384 22.84 -8.25 -0.32
CA VAL A 384 21.74 -8.38 -1.26
C VAL A 384 20.63 -9.22 -0.63
N HIS A 385 19.40 -8.74 -0.76
CA HIS A 385 18.19 -9.48 -0.43
C HIS A 385 17.29 -9.66 -1.67
N ILE A 386 16.29 -10.52 -1.54
CA ILE A 386 15.33 -10.82 -2.60
C ILE A 386 13.96 -10.28 -2.19
N GLU A 387 13.26 -9.68 -3.14
CA GLU A 387 11.83 -9.44 -3.08
C GLU A 387 11.16 -10.12 -4.27
N VAL A 388 10.05 -10.79 -4.00
CA VAL A 388 9.23 -11.45 -5.01
C VAL A 388 7.96 -10.62 -5.21
N ALA A 389 7.70 -10.24 -6.46
CA ALA A 389 6.55 -9.44 -6.82
C ALA A 389 5.23 -10.14 -6.47
N GLU A 390 4.21 -9.34 -6.18
CA GLU A 390 2.86 -9.82 -5.89
C GLU A 390 2.33 -10.70 -7.03
N GLY A 391 1.68 -11.82 -6.67
CA GLY A 391 1.05 -12.72 -7.63
C GLY A 391 2.01 -13.67 -8.36
N PHE A 392 3.31 -13.64 -8.04
CA PHE A 392 4.30 -14.51 -8.67
C PHE A 392 4.10 -15.98 -8.33
N LYS A 393 4.20 -16.84 -9.34
CA LYS A 393 4.08 -18.29 -9.27
C LYS A 393 5.25 -18.93 -9.99
N GLY A 394 6.09 -19.69 -9.30
CA GLY A 394 7.30 -20.15 -9.97
C GLY A 394 8.37 -20.73 -9.09
N ILE A 395 9.53 -20.97 -9.71
CA ILE A 395 10.67 -21.60 -9.04
C ILE A 395 11.80 -20.57 -8.91
N ILE A 396 12.21 -20.30 -7.67
CA ILE A 396 13.42 -19.54 -7.38
C ILE A 396 14.47 -20.53 -6.90
N THR A 397 15.58 -20.64 -7.63
CA THR A 397 16.70 -21.51 -7.27
C THR A 397 17.75 -20.70 -6.53
N LEU A 398 18.14 -21.16 -5.34
CA LEU A 398 19.31 -20.66 -4.63
C LEU A 398 20.43 -21.68 -4.75
N GLU A 399 21.56 -21.27 -5.33
CA GLU A 399 22.74 -22.10 -5.48
C GLU A 399 23.94 -21.44 -4.78
N ASN A 400 24.34 -22.01 -3.64
CA ASN A 400 25.39 -21.46 -2.78
C ASN A 400 25.19 -19.96 -2.46
N ALA A 401 23.92 -19.54 -2.33
CA ALA A 401 23.54 -18.14 -2.19
C ALA A 401 23.66 -17.67 -0.75
N HIS A 402 24.40 -16.58 -0.54
CA HIS A 402 24.57 -15.93 0.76
C HIS A 402 23.90 -14.55 0.70
N LEU A 403 22.69 -14.48 1.27
CA LEU A 403 21.86 -13.28 1.31
C LEU A 403 21.90 -12.67 2.70
N SER A 404 21.65 -11.37 2.76
CA SER A 404 21.58 -10.63 4.02
C SER A 404 20.79 -9.35 3.81
N ASN A 405 20.08 -8.93 4.85
CA ASN A 405 19.43 -7.63 4.88
C ASN A 405 19.76 -6.91 6.18
N GLN A 406 19.32 -5.65 6.30
CA GLN A 406 19.30 -4.96 7.59
C GLN A 406 18.44 -5.73 8.60
N VAL A 407 18.76 -5.57 9.88
CA VAL A 407 17.99 -6.13 10.99
C VAL A 407 16.52 -5.72 10.85
N GLU A 408 15.59 -6.64 11.15
CA GLU A 408 14.13 -6.49 11.02
C GLU A 408 13.55 -6.51 9.59
N ARG A 409 14.39 -6.60 8.54
CA ARG A 409 13.92 -6.77 7.16
C ARG A 409 14.22 -8.18 6.66
N PRO A 410 13.32 -8.86 5.93
CA PRO A 410 13.57 -10.22 5.46
C PRO A 410 14.71 -10.27 4.43
N SER A 411 15.46 -11.36 4.41
CA SER A 411 16.43 -11.66 3.34
C SER A 411 15.72 -12.11 2.06
N ILE A 412 14.51 -12.67 2.19
CA ILE A 412 13.62 -13.00 1.08
C ILE A 412 12.21 -12.57 1.48
N ASP A 413 11.66 -11.57 0.81
CA ASP A 413 10.28 -11.10 1.02
C ASP A 413 9.37 -11.66 -0.09
N ILE A 414 8.43 -12.52 0.28
CA ILE A 414 7.43 -13.03 -0.66
C ILE A 414 6.27 -12.03 -0.74
N GLY A 415 5.91 -11.60 -1.95
CA GLY A 415 4.74 -10.77 -2.19
C GLY A 415 3.41 -11.47 -1.85
N ASP A 416 2.34 -10.69 -1.81
CA ASP A 416 0.98 -11.23 -1.60
C ASP A 416 0.55 -12.09 -2.80
N ASN A 417 -0.41 -13.00 -2.58
CA ASN A 417 -0.98 -13.88 -3.61
C ASN A 417 0.02 -14.75 -4.41
N CYS A 418 1.19 -15.07 -3.84
CA CYS A 418 2.26 -15.83 -4.51
C CYS A 418 2.17 -17.35 -4.28
N ASP A 419 2.71 -18.16 -5.21
CA ASP A 419 2.97 -19.60 -5.04
C ASP A 419 4.40 -19.92 -5.48
N VAL A 420 5.34 -19.93 -4.52
CA VAL A 420 6.77 -19.99 -4.79
C VAL A 420 7.35 -21.33 -4.36
N THR A 421 8.08 -21.98 -5.27
CA THR A 421 8.99 -23.07 -4.94
C THR A 421 10.42 -22.53 -4.81
N LEU A 422 11.00 -22.59 -3.61
CA LEU A 422 12.39 -22.28 -3.36
C LEU A 422 13.23 -23.55 -3.49
N MET A 423 13.94 -23.69 -4.61
CA MET A 423 14.81 -24.82 -4.92
C MET A 423 16.20 -24.57 -4.31
N LEU A 424 16.61 -25.39 -3.34
CA LEU A 424 17.89 -25.26 -2.65
C LEU A 424 18.94 -26.19 -3.26
N ILE A 425 20.06 -25.60 -3.69
CA ILE A 425 21.25 -26.29 -4.21
C ILE A 425 22.48 -25.81 -3.45
N GLY A 426 23.36 -26.74 -3.07
CA GLY A 426 24.58 -26.41 -2.32
C GLY A 426 24.29 -25.86 -0.92
N ASP A 427 25.16 -24.98 -0.42
CA ASP A 427 25.04 -24.41 0.93
C ASP A 427 24.57 -22.96 0.88
N ASN A 428 23.32 -22.71 1.28
CA ASN A 428 22.71 -21.39 1.25
C ASN A 428 22.65 -20.79 2.65
N LYS A 429 22.79 -19.47 2.74
CA LYS A 429 22.80 -18.75 4.01
C LYS A 429 22.01 -17.45 3.95
N LEU A 430 21.17 -17.22 4.95
CA LEU A 430 20.52 -15.94 5.22
C LEU A 430 21.09 -15.38 6.53
N ALA A 431 21.63 -14.16 6.48
CA ALA A 431 22.21 -13.52 7.65
C ALA A 431 21.33 -12.36 8.16
N ASN A 432 21.19 -12.31 9.48
CA ASN A 432 20.45 -11.32 10.27
C ASN A 432 18.92 -11.31 10.09
N SER A 433 18.38 -12.10 9.17
CA SER A 433 16.96 -12.07 8.83
C SER A 433 16.49 -13.34 8.15
N GLY A 434 15.18 -13.57 8.21
CA GLY A 434 14.50 -14.74 7.68
C GLY A 434 13.83 -14.55 6.32
N ILE A 435 12.83 -15.38 6.07
CA ILE A 435 11.95 -15.38 4.90
C ILE A 435 10.55 -14.98 5.34
N ARG A 436 10.00 -13.93 4.73
CA ARG A 436 8.62 -13.49 4.98
C ARG A 436 7.66 -14.15 4.00
N VAL A 437 6.56 -14.69 4.51
CA VAL A 437 5.50 -15.38 3.78
C VAL A 437 4.14 -14.81 4.21
N PRO A 438 3.49 -13.96 3.40
CA PRO A 438 2.18 -13.41 3.71
C PRO A 438 1.08 -14.46 3.86
N PRO A 439 -0.02 -14.16 4.58
CA PRO A 439 -1.15 -15.07 4.75
C PRO A 439 -1.77 -15.58 3.43
N SER A 440 -1.73 -14.77 2.38
CA SER A 440 -2.29 -15.08 1.05
C SER A 440 -1.39 -15.96 0.18
N SER A 441 -0.17 -16.26 0.63
CA SER A 441 0.88 -16.82 -0.22
C SER A 441 1.31 -18.21 0.23
N LYS A 442 1.96 -18.95 -0.67
CA LYS A 442 2.51 -20.28 -0.41
C LYS A 442 3.99 -20.32 -0.73
N LEU A 443 4.75 -20.96 0.15
CA LEU A 443 6.18 -21.21 -0.01
C LEU A 443 6.47 -22.71 0.14
N THR A 444 7.03 -23.32 -0.90
CA THR A 444 7.45 -24.72 -0.92
C THR A 444 8.97 -24.81 -1.05
N PHE A 445 9.65 -25.52 -0.17
CA PHE A 445 11.08 -25.79 -0.29
C PHE A 445 11.30 -27.13 -0.97
N GLU A 446 12.17 -27.15 -1.98
CA GLU A 446 12.58 -28.37 -2.69
C GLU A 446 14.10 -28.41 -2.86
N GLY A 447 14.61 -29.55 -3.33
CA GLY A 447 16.03 -29.73 -3.63
C GLY A 447 16.78 -30.50 -2.55
N LYS A 448 18.12 -30.48 -2.67
CA LYS A 448 19.04 -31.26 -1.83
C LYS A 448 20.05 -30.39 -1.07
N GLY A 449 20.04 -29.08 -1.33
CA GLY A 449 20.91 -28.12 -0.67
C GLY A 449 20.52 -27.87 0.78
N SER A 450 21.43 -27.24 1.51
CA SER A 450 21.20 -26.78 2.88
C SER A 450 20.78 -25.30 2.89
N LEU A 451 20.09 -24.89 3.95
CA LEU A 451 19.79 -23.50 4.25
C LEU A 451 20.10 -23.21 5.72
N THR A 452 20.99 -22.26 5.97
CA THR A 452 21.29 -21.76 7.31
C THR A 452 20.73 -20.34 7.47
N ILE A 453 19.96 -20.10 8.53
CA ILE A 453 19.39 -18.79 8.86
C ILE A 453 19.90 -18.37 10.24
N ASP A 454 20.67 -17.29 10.27
CA ASP A 454 21.13 -16.67 11.52
C ASP A 454 20.29 -15.40 11.78
N LEU A 455 19.53 -15.38 12.88
CA LEU A 455 18.61 -14.30 13.21
C LEU A 455 19.24 -13.35 14.24
N GLY A 456 19.19 -12.04 13.95
CA GLY A 456 19.83 -11.01 14.76
C GLY A 456 18.89 -9.89 15.26
N SER A 457 17.59 -9.94 14.93
CA SER A 457 16.61 -8.91 15.33
C SER A 457 15.98 -9.20 16.69
N SER A 458 15.69 -8.14 17.48
CA SER A 458 15.04 -8.22 18.81
C SER A 458 13.79 -9.10 18.79
N ASP A 459 12.88 -8.77 17.87
CA ASP A 459 11.77 -9.62 17.49
C ASP A 459 12.11 -10.32 16.17
N TYR A 460 11.90 -11.64 16.08
CA TYR A 460 12.33 -12.41 14.91
C TYR A 460 11.31 -13.42 14.41
N TYR A 461 11.42 -13.68 13.12
CA TYR A 461 10.93 -14.90 12.50
C TYR A 461 12.00 -15.46 11.54
N GLY A 462 12.16 -16.78 11.50
CA GLY A 462 13.10 -17.42 10.57
C GLY A 462 12.47 -17.70 9.21
N ILE A 463 11.35 -18.42 9.20
CA ILE A 463 10.55 -18.68 7.99
C ILE A 463 9.09 -18.55 8.39
N GLY A 464 8.41 -17.52 7.88
CA GLY A 464 7.01 -17.25 8.20
C GLY A 464 6.71 -15.76 8.20
N ASN A 465 6.22 -15.18 9.29
CA ASN A 465 5.86 -13.76 9.31
C ASN A 465 6.06 -13.15 10.70
N ASP A 466 5.89 -11.83 10.81
CA ASP A 466 6.04 -11.12 12.08
C ASP A 466 5.04 -11.57 13.16
N LEU A 467 5.29 -11.14 14.40
CA LEU A 467 4.48 -11.47 15.58
C LEU A 467 3.08 -10.85 15.57
N LYS A 468 2.75 -9.99 14.61
CA LYS A 468 1.45 -9.31 14.49
C LYS A 468 0.61 -9.82 13.32
N SER A 469 1.15 -10.77 12.56
CA SER A 469 0.56 -11.26 11.32
C SER A 469 0.50 -12.78 11.33
N ALA A 470 -0.39 -13.35 10.51
CA ALA A 470 -0.34 -14.76 10.16
C ALA A 470 0.68 -14.98 9.03
N HIS A 471 1.11 -16.21 8.84
CA HIS A 471 1.83 -16.63 7.63
C HIS A 471 0.92 -17.50 6.76
N GLY A 472 1.23 -17.59 5.47
CA GLY A 472 0.52 -18.46 4.53
C GLY A 472 0.95 -19.93 4.64
N ASP A 473 0.84 -20.69 3.55
CA ASP A 473 1.20 -22.12 3.58
C ASP A 473 2.71 -22.32 3.41
N ILE A 474 3.35 -22.97 4.38
CA ILE A 474 4.79 -23.28 4.33
C ILE A 474 4.96 -24.79 4.24
N THR A 475 5.58 -25.27 3.16
CA THR A 475 5.80 -26.70 2.90
C THR A 475 7.28 -26.98 2.68
N PHE A 476 7.82 -27.99 3.35
CA PHE A 476 9.19 -28.44 3.17
C PHE A 476 9.26 -29.85 2.58
N ASP A 477 9.49 -29.91 1.26
CA ASP A 477 9.61 -31.11 0.43
C ASP A 477 11.06 -31.30 -0.09
N GLN A 478 12.03 -31.01 0.79
CA GLN A 478 13.47 -30.99 0.49
C GLN A 478 14.24 -32.07 1.27
N ASP A 479 15.35 -32.56 0.71
CA ASP A 479 16.14 -33.67 1.30
C ASP A 479 17.36 -33.22 2.13
N GLY A 480 17.77 -31.95 2.00
CA GLY A 480 18.88 -31.37 2.73
C GLY A 480 18.54 -30.94 4.15
N SER A 481 19.34 -30.01 4.70
CA SER A 481 19.20 -29.53 6.07
C SER A 481 18.82 -28.07 6.16
N ILE A 482 17.83 -27.75 7.00
CA ILE A 482 17.51 -26.37 7.39
C ILE A 482 17.95 -26.13 8.83
N ILE A 483 18.80 -25.14 9.03
CA ILE A 483 19.36 -24.77 10.32
C ILE A 483 18.92 -23.33 10.62
N ILE A 484 18.25 -23.11 11.76
CA ILE A 484 17.84 -21.76 12.18
C ILE A 484 18.38 -21.52 13.58
N SER A 485 19.13 -20.43 13.74
CA SER A 485 19.69 -19.99 15.02
C SER A 485 19.20 -18.59 15.35
N ALA A 486 18.66 -18.41 16.56
CA ALA A 486 18.21 -17.12 17.08
C ALA A 486 18.76 -16.90 18.49
N GLU A 487 19.43 -15.76 18.69
CA GLU A 487 20.00 -15.34 19.98
C GLU A 487 19.44 -13.95 20.37
N SER A 488 18.13 -13.84 20.53
CA SER A 488 17.46 -12.53 20.63
C SER A 488 16.34 -12.49 21.66
N HIS A 489 15.43 -11.50 21.62
CA HIS A 489 14.43 -11.33 22.67
C HIS A 489 13.20 -12.23 22.50
N SER A 490 12.41 -12.06 21.44
CA SER A 490 11.16 -12.82 21.29
C SER A 490 10.90 -13.21 19.83
N GLY A 491 10.54 -14.46 19.56
CA GLY A 491 10.29 -14.84 18.17
C GLY A 491 9.95 -16.28 17.92
N VAL A 492 9.74 -16.57 16.63
CA VAL A 492 9.36 -17.90 16.11
C VAL A 492 10.33 -18.32 15.02
N CYS A 493 11.05 -19.43 15.17
CA CYS A 493 12.00 -19.84 14.11
C CYS A 493 11.28 -20.27 12.83
N ILE A 494 10.24 -21.11 12.92
CA ILE A 494 9.36 -21.43 11.78
C ILE A 494 7.91 -21.15 12.20
N GLY A 495 7.30 -20.11 11.63
CA GLY A 495 5.94 -19.70 11.97
C GLY A 495 5.76 -18.19 12.08
N SER A 496 4.75 -17.75 12.86
CA SER A 496 4.35 -16.34 12.95
C SER A 496 3.66 -15.99 14.28
N GLY A 497 3.19 -14.75 14.42
CA GLY A 497 2.35 -14.35 15.53
C GLY A 497 0.96 -14.98 15.53
N LEU A 498 0.21 -14.81 14.45
CA LEU A 498 -1.22 -15.13 14.39
C LEU A 498 -1.53 -16.49 13.74
N GLY A 499 -0.52 -17.32 13.50
CA GLY A 499 -0.66 -18.70 13.02
C GLY A 499 -0.44 -18.85 11.52
N GLY A 500 -0.87 -20.00 11.00
CA GLY A 500 -0.65 -20.44 9.62
C GLY A 500 -0.49 -21.95 9.56
N ASN A 501 -0.21 -22.49 8.37
CA ASN A 501 -0.04 -23.94 8.16
C ASN A 501 1.41 -24.29 7.87
N ILE A 502 1.97 -25.23 8.65
CA ILE A 502 3.36 -25.67 8.52
C ILE A 502 3.37 -27.17 8.21
N ASN A 503 3.94 -27.53 7.06
CA ASN A 503 4.04 -28.90 6.57
C ASN A 503 5.51 -29.28 6.36
N ILE A 504 6.09 -30.09 7.23
CA ILE A 504 7.47 -30.60 7.11
C ILE A 504 7.41 -32.06 6.69
N ARG A 505 7.92 -32.41 5.50
CA ARG A 505 7.74 -33.76 4.94
C ARG A 505 9.02 -34.57 4.75
N ARG A 506 10.17 -33.91 4.57
CA ARG A 506 11.47 -34.55 4.29
C ARG A 506 12.61 -33.69 4.81
N GLY A 507 13.79 -34.27 4.95
CA GLY A 507 15.02 -33.57 5.32
C GLY A 507 15.30 -33.52 6.82
N ARG A 508 16.30 -32.73 7.20
CA ARG A 508 16.75 -32.55 8.59
C ARG A 508 16.62 -31.10 9.03
N TYR A 509 16.09 -30.87 10.23
CA TYR A 509 15.84 -29.52 10.74
C TYR A 509 16.51 -29.36 12.10
N VAL A 510 17.33 -28.34 12.23
CA VAL A 510 18.05 -28.02 13.47
C VAL A 510 17.71 -26.60 13.88
N ILE A 511 16.89 -26.45 14.91
CA ILE A 511 16.40 -25.16 15.38
C ILE A 511 17.01 -24.89 16.74
N ARG A 512 17.60 -23.71 16.90
CA ARG A 512 18.18 -23.20 18.14
C ARG A 512 17.59 -21.81 18.40
N SER A 513 16.77 -21.70 19.43
CA SER A 513 16.06 -20.47 19.78
C SER A 513 16.38 -20.12 21.23
N MET A 514 17.01 -18.97 21.44
CA MET A 514 17.35 -18.44 22.75
C MET A 514 16.77 -17.02 22.88
N GLY A 515 16.04 -16.76 23.97
CA GLY A 515 15.36 -15.48 24.18
C GLY A 515 14.28 -15.49 25.25
N ALA A 516 13.74 -14.32 25.59
CA ALA A 516 12.63 -14.21 26.55
C ALA A 516 11.42 -15.05 26.13
N MET A 517 10.98 -14.98 24.86
CA MET A 517 9.97 -15.89 24.30
C MET A 517 10.55 -16.63 23.10
N SER A 518 10.75 -17.93 23.27
CA SER A 518 11.45 -18.78 22.30
C SER A 518 10.52 -19.86 21.77
N ILE A 519 10.09 -19.72 20.51
CA ILE A 519 9.25 -20.71 19.83
C ILE A 519 10.04 -21.34 18.68
N GLY A 520 10.23 -22.65 18.74
CA GLY A 520 10.89 -23.38 17.65
C GLY A 520 10.04 -23.41 16.39
N ILE A 521 8.86 -24.04 16.47
CA ILE A 521 7.92 -24.16 15.36
C ILE A 521 6.50 -23.88 15.85
N GLY A 522 5.79 -22.97 15.20
CA GLY A 522 4.35 -22.75 15.47
C GLY A 522 3.97 -21.27 15.54
N ALA A 523 3.32 -20.86 16.63
CA ALA A 523 2.72 -19.53 16.70
C ALA A 523 2.84 -18.87 18.08
N SER A 524 2.86 -17.54 18.15
CA SER A 524 2.81 -16.84 19.43
C SER A 524 1.37 -16.76 19.95
N GLU A 525 0.51 -15.99 19.30
CA GLU A 525 -0.87 -15.76 19.76
C GLU A 525 -1.89 -16.67 19.06
N GLY A 526 -1.68 -16.94 17.78
CA GLY A 526 -2.61 -17.71 16.95
C GLY A 526 -2.48 -19.22 17.09
N PRO A 527 -3.34 -19.99 16.38
CA PRO A 527 -3.27 -21.44 16.37
C PRO A 527 -2.01 -21.93 15.66
N ALA A 528 -1.45 -23.02 16.17
CA ALA A 528 -0.32 -23.71 15.54
C ALA A 528 -0.80 -25.00 14.87
N ASN A 529 -0.89 -24.99 13.54
CA ASN A 529 -1.23 -26.17 12.73
C ASN A 529 0.06 -26.74 12.11
N ILE A 530 0.56 -27.84 12.69
CA ILE A 530 1.87 -28.40 12.35
C ILE A 530 1.70 -29.86 11.92
N SER A 531 2.10 -30.15 10.68
CA SER A 531 2.18 -31.52 10.16
C SER A 531 3.63 -31.89 9.87
N ILE A 532 4.11 -32.95 10.50
CA ILE A 532 5.45 -33.50 10.35
C ILE A 532 5.34 -34.93 9.83
N LEU A 533 5.97 -35.18 8.69
CA LEU A 533 6.03 -36.47 8.03
C LEU A 533 7.49 -36.76 7.68
N GLY A 534 7.99 -37.98 7.88
CA GLY A 534 9.22 -38.47 7.24
C GLY A 534 10.51 -37.66 7.45
N CYS A 535 10.69 -36.97 8.58
CA CYS A 535 11.84 -36.07 8.79
C CYS A 535 12.60 -36.30 10.12
N ASP A 536 13.79 -35.70 10.24
CA ASP A 536 14.56 -35.62 11.49
C ASP A 536 14.56 -34.19 12.02
N LEU A 537 14.03 -33.99 13.23
CA LEU A 537 13.81 -32.69 13.84
C LEU A 537 14.56 -32.59 15.18
N ASP A 538 15.42 -31.58 15.31
CA ASP A 538 16.14 -31.25 16.55
C ASP A 538 15.87 -29.79 16.92
N VAL A 539 15.01 -29.56 17.92
CA VAL A 539 14.64 -28.23 18.40
C VAL A 539 15.19 -27.99 19.80
N VAL A 540 15.89 -26.87 19.99
CA VAL A 540 16.29 -26.36 21.30
C VAL A 540 15.66 -24.98 21.47
N ALA A 541 14.87 -24.81 22.54
CA ALA A 541 14.25 -23.55 22.89
C ALA A 541 14.56 -23.18 24.34
N THR A 542 15.25 -22.08 24.57
CA THR A 542 15.64 -21.62 25.92
C THR A 542 15.22 -20.19 26.22
N GLY A 543 14.95 -19.91 27.50
CA GLY A 543 14.83 -18.56 28.05
C GLY A 543 13.70 -18.38 29.05
N ALA A 544 12.85 -17.35 28.97
CA ALA A 544 11.83 -17.14 30.02
C ALA A 544 10.57 -18.00 29.78
N TYR A 545 10.10 -18.02 28.54
CA TYR A 545 9.04 -18.89 28.03
C TYR A 545 9.60 -19.66 26.84
N SER A 546 9.54 -20.99 26.87
CA SER A 546 10.05 -21.81 25.76
C SER A 546 9.03 -22.84 25.29
N ILE A 547 8.85 -22.87 23.97
CA ILE A 547 7.98 -23.84 23.30
C ILE A 547 8.78 -24.46 22.16
N ALA A 548 9.04 -25.76 22.19
CA ALA A 548 9.75 -26.38 21.08
C ALA A 548 8.83 -26.44 19.85
N MET A 549 7.60 -26.92 20.02
CA MET A 549 6.59 -26.95 18.96
C MET A 549 5.18 -26.64 19.48
N GLY A 550 4.51 -25.67 18.86
CA GLY A 550 3.10 -25.35 19.11
C GLY A 550 2.86 -23.86 19.36
N SER A 551 2.06 -23.50 20.35
CA SER A 551 1.60 -22.11 20.51
C SER A 551 1.67 -21.56 21.94
N VAL A 552 1.92 -20.26 22.11
CA VAL A 552 1.86 -19.63 23.43
C VAL A 552 0.41 -19.43 23.85
N SER A 553 -0.40 -18.72 23.08
CA SER A 553 -1.79 -18.39 23.47
C SER A 553 -2.85 -19.12 22.68
N GLY A 554 -2.52 -19.66 21.51
CA GLY A 554 -3.46 -20.35 20.65
C GLY A 554 -3.52 -21.85 20.86
N ASN A 555 -4.50 -22.49 20.23
CA ASN A 555 -4.60 -23.95 20.20
C ASN A 555 -3.45 -24.55 19.39
N ALA A 556 -3.02 -25.76 19.78
CA ALA A 556 -2.00 -26.50 19.05
C ALA A 556 -2.60 -27.76 18.45
N GLU A 557 -2.51 -27.92 17.14
CA GLU A 557 -2.86 -29.13 16.42
C GLU A 557 -1.62 -29.67 15.70
N ILE A 558 -1.07 -30.77 16.23
CA ILE A 558 0.23 -31.28 15.86
C ILE A 558 0.12 -32.74 15.44
N HIS A 559 0.45 -33.02 14.18
CA HIS A 559 0.43 -34.36 13.59
C HIS A 559 1.86 -34.77 13.21
N MET A 560 2.31 -35.93 13.68
CA MET A 560 3.68 -36.42 13.51
C MET A 560 3.67 -37.88 13.06
N ILE A 561 4.26 -38.19 11.91
CA ILE A 561 4.25 -39.55 11.34
C ILE A 561 5.59 -39.91 10.71
N TYR A 562 6.12 -41.11 10.96
CA TYR A 562 7.37 -41.61 10.36
C TYR A 562 8.60 -40.72 10.58
N SER A 563 8.67 -40.04 11.73
CA SER A 563 9.70 -39.03 12.02
C SER A 563 10.54 -39.33 13.26
N SER A 564 11.69 -38.68 13.35
CA SER A 564 12.53 -38.59 14.56
C SER A 564 12.44 -37.17 15.10
N ILE A 565 12.06 -37.02 16.37
CA ILE A 565 11.82 -35.72 16.99
C ILE A 565 12.57 -35.65 18.30
N LYS A 566 13.46 -34.67 18.39
CA LYS A 566 14.19 -34.33 19.60
C LYS A 566 13.89 -32.89 19.97
N CYS A 567 13.40 -32.68 21.19
CA CYS A 567 13.20 -31.34 21.72
C CYS A 567 13.93 -31.17 23.04
N HIS A 568 14.57 -30.02 23.20
CA HIS A 568 15.17 -29.59 24.45
C HIS A 568 14.59 -28.23 24.81
N THR A 569 14.10 -28.09 26.04
CA THR A 569 13.52 -26.85 26.54
C THR A 569 14.07 -26.51 27.91
N GLU A 570 14.46 -25.25 28.11
CA GLU A 570 14.95 -24.77 29.42
C GLU A 570 14.39 -23.37 29.67
N SER A 571 13.52 -23.20 30.67
CA SER A 571 12.87 -21.92 30.94
C SER A 571 12.16 -21.80 32.30
N GLN A 572 11.41 -20.72 32.54
CA GLN A 572 10.51 -20.63 33.71
C GLN A 572 9.20 -21.39 33.46
N LEU A 573 8.61 -21.19 32.27
CA LEU A 573 7.45 -21.93 31.79
C LEU A 573 7.79 -22.59 30.45
N SER A 574 7.68 -23.91 30.42
CA SER A 574 8.10 -24.69 29.26
C SER A 574 7.01 -25.62 28.73
N VAL A 575 6.90 -25.69 27.41
CA VAL A 575 6.14 -26.71 26.71
C VAL A 575 7.04 -27.38 25.66
N GLY A 576 7.14 -28.72 25.72
CA GLY A 576 7.82 -29.46 24.66
C GLY A 576 7.03 -29.39 23.37
N ILE A 577 5.89 -30.08 23.33
CA ILE A 577 4.99 -30.12 22.17
C ILE A 577 3.58 -29.79 22.65
N GLY A 578 2.98 -28.70 22.20
CA GLY A 578 1.61 -28.32 22.56
C GLY A 578 1.43 -26.82 22.78
N SER A 579 0.65 -26.42 23.79
CA SER A 579 0.33 -25.02 24.02
C SER A 579 0.57 -24.57 25.45
N LEU A 580 0.89 -23.29 25.66
CA LEU A 580 1.02 -22.75 27.01
C LEU A 580 -0.36 -22.37 27.59
N HIS A 581 -1.07 -21.48 26.92
CA HIS A 581 -2.35 -20.88 27.35
C HIS A 581 -3.53 -21.21 26.42
N GLY A 582 -3.33 -21.91 25.30
CA GLY A 582 -4.41 -22.28 24.39
C GLY A 582 -5.43 -23.19 25.05
N GLU A 583 -6.70 -23.12 24.64
CA GLU A 583 -7.82 -23.86 25.23
C GLU A 583 -7.66 -25.38 25.10
N MET A 584 -7.11 -25.84 23.98
CA MET A 584 -6.94 -27.26 23.69
C MET A 584 -5.66 -27.52 22.89
N SER A 585 -4.90 -28.54 23.29
CA SER A 585 -3.80 -29.10 22.51
C SER A 585 -4.14 -30.50 22.01
N LYS A 586 -4.14 -30.71 20.70
CA LYS A 586 -4.35 -32.01 20.06
C LYS A 586 -3.05 -32.50 19.43
N ILE A 587 -2.55 -33.64 19.90
CA ILE A 587 -1.28 -34.20 19.45
C ILE A 587 -1.52 -35.62 18.96
N HIS A 588 -1.21 -35.86 17.70
CA HIS A 588 -1.27 -37.18 17.07
C HIS A 588 0.14 -37.60 16.63
N ALA A 589 0.61 -38.74 17.13
CA ALA A 589 1.92 -39.29 16.77
C ALA A 589 1.81 -40.76 16.37
N GLU A 590 2.33 -41.12 15.19
CA GLU A 590 2.31 -42.51 14.71
C GLU A 590 3.63 -42.94 14.07
N SER A 591 4.19 -44.06 14.52
CA SER A 591 5.47 -44.55 14.00
C SER A 591 6.61 -43.51 14.13
N VAL A 592 6.66 -42.82 15.28
CA VAL A 592 7.61 -41.74 15.57
C VAL A 592 8.56 -42.16 16.69
N ASN A 593 9.79 -41.65 16.67
CA ASN A 593 10.67 -41.63 17.84
C ASN A 593 10.72 -40.22 18.43
N ILE A 594 10.20 -40.05 19.64
CA ILE A 594 10.13 -38.76 20.34
C ILE A 594 11.08 -38.79 21.54
N ASN A 595 11.97 -37.81 21.63
CA ASN A 595 12.85 -37.59 22.77
C ASN A 595 12.73 -36.15 23.27
N LEU A 596 12.07 -35.96 24.41
CA LEU A 596 11.85 -34.65 25.01
C LEU A 596 12.68 -34.51 26.28
N VAL A 597 13.41 -33.42 26.38
CA VAL A 597 14.15 -33.02 27.59
C VAL A 597 13.69 -31.63 27.97
N GLY A 598 13.22 -31.44 29.20
CA GLY A 598 12.70 -30.16 29.68
C GLY A 598 13.14 -29.85 31.11
N SER A 599 13.48 -28.60 31.38
CA SER A 599 13.70 -28.07 32.72
C SER A 599 12.95 -26.75 32.86
N ALA A 600 11.97 -26.68 33.76
CA ALA A 600 11.23 -25.46 34.07
C ALA A 600 10.45 -25.56 35.39
N ASP A 601 10.10 -24.44 36.04
CA ASP A 601 9.27 -24.48 37.25
C ASP A 601 7.91 -25.12 36.97
N ALA A 602 7.27 -24.72 35.87
CA ALA A 602 6.12 -25.41 35.30
C ALA A 602 6.45 -25.88 33.88
N LEU A 603 6.39 -27.20 33.69
CA LEU A 603 6.75 -27.89 32.45
C LEU A 603 5.60 -28.80 32.03
N THR A 604 5.28 -28.81 30.74
CA THR A 604 4.50 -29.90 30.13
C THR A 604 5.25 -30.44 28.93
N ALA A 605 5.63 -31.72 28.97
CA ALA A 605 6.35 -32.31 27.86
C ALA A 605 5.46 -32.41 26.60
N MET A 606 4.22 -32.89 26.74
CA MET A 606 3.25 -32.97 25.63
C MET A 606 1.85 -32.54 26.07
N GLY A 607 1.29 -31.50 25.45
CA GLY A 607 -0.07 -31.01 25.70
C GLY A 607 -0.12 -29.53 26.06
N SER A 608 -1.24 -29.11 26.64
CA SER A 608 -1.43 -27.76 27.18
C SER A 608 -0.87 -27.68 28.60
N LEU A 609 -0.12 -26.62 28.93
CA LEU A 609 0.36 -26.40 30.30
C LEU A 609 -0.78 -26.05 31.26
N ILE A 610 -1.83 -25.37 30.76
CA ILE A 610 -2.90 -24.80 31.61
C ILE A 610 -4.28 -25.39 31.32
N ASN A 611 -4.62 -25.64 30.05
CA ASN A 611 -5.96 -26.05 29.65
C ASN A 611 -6.02 -27.51 29.20
N GLY A 612 -6.93 -27.84 28.27
CA GLY A 612 -7.23 -29.20 27.87
C GLY A 612 -6.20 -29.80 26.92
N SER A 613 -6.08 -31.13 26.96
CA SER A 613 -5.18 -31.86 26.06
C SER A 613 -5.79 -33.17 25.57
N GLU A 614 -5.53 -33.51 24.32
CA GLU A 614 -5.81 -34.81 23.72
C GLU A 614 -4.57 -35.32 23.01
N ILE A 615 -3.96 -36.36 23.58
CA ILE A 615 -2.73 -36.96 23.08
C ILE A 615 -3.01 -38.39 22.63
N THR A 616 -2.74 -38.66 21.36
CA THR A 616 -2.85 -40.01 20.77
C THR A 616 -1.49 -40.41 20.18
N ILE A 617 -0.92 -41.51 20.67
CA ILE A 617 0.37 -42.03 20.20
C ILE A 617 0.23 -43.51 19.86
N ALA A 618 0.68 -43.89 18.66
CA ALA A 618 0.64 -45.26 18.19
C ALA A 618 1.99 -45.73 17.63
N ARG A 619 2.36 -46.99 17.88
CA ARG A 619 3.52 -47.68 17.26
C ARG A 619 4.84 -46.89 17.36
N SER A 620 5.08 -46.23 18.49
CA SER A 620 6.12 -45.20 18.62
C SER A 620 7.06 -45.46 19.80
N GLY A 621 8.27 -44.91 19.74
CA GLY A 621 9.19 -44.84 20.87
C GLY A 621 9.12 -43.44 21.49
N VAL A 622 8.85 -43.33 22.79
CA VAL A 622 8.72 -42.03 23.47
C VAL A 622 9.58 -42.02 24.72
N LYS A 623 10.49 -41.06 24.79
CA LYS A 623 11.36 -40.82 25.94
C LYS A 623 11.22 -39.39 26.41
N ILE A 624 10.88 -39.22 27.68
CA ILE A 624 10.69 -37.90 28.29
C ILE A 624 11.58 -37.80 29.52
N LYS A 625 12.34 -36.71 29.62
CA LYS A 625 13.06 -36.33 30.83
C LYS A 625 12.64 -34.92 31.22
N GLY A 626 12.17 -34.75 32.45
CA GLY A 626 11.66 -33.48 32.93
C GLY A 626 12.07 -33.17 34.36
N ASP A 627 12.40 -31.92 34.65
CA ASP A 627 12.55 -31.43 36.02
C ASP A 627 11.80 -30.12 36.23
N GLY A 628 11.22 -29.96 37.42
CA GLY A 628 10.38 -28.82 37.76
C GLY A 628 9.44 -29.06 38.93
N SER A 629 9.09 -28.01 39.68
CA SER A 629 8.15 -28.14 40.81
C SER A 629 6.79 -28.68 40.33
N LYS A 630 6.31 -28.18 39.19
CA LYS A 630 5.03 -28.54 38.54
C LYS A 630 5.23 -29.21 37.17
N ALA A 631 6.28 -30.00 37.00
CA ALA A 631 6.53 -30.69 35.74
C ALA A 631 5.57 -31.87 35.51
N MET A 632 4.96 -31.90 34.33
CA MET A 632 3.99 -32.90 33.88
C MET A 632 4.48 -33.56 32.58
N VAL A 633 4.16 -34.85 32.41
CA VAL A 633 4.43 -35.55 31.16
C VAL A 633 3.40 -35.17 30.11
N PHE A 634 2.11 -35.30 30.46
CA PHE A 634 0.98 -35.08 29.58
C PHE A 634 0.00 -34.06 30.15
N GLY A 635 -0.32 -33.06 29.34
CA GLY A 635 -1.32 -32.04 29.64
C GLY A 635 -1.08 -31.26 30.93
N SER A 636 -2.16 -30.76 31.50
CA SER A 636 -2.12 -29.86 32.65
C SER A 636 -2.65 -30.51 33.92
N ALA A 637 -2.50 -29.80 35.05
CA ALA A 637 -3.01 -30.23 36.34
C ALA A 637 -4.52 -30.00 36.53
N ASN A 638 -5.26 -29.55 35.51
CA ASN A 638 -6.67 -29.16 35.64
C ASN A 638 -7.68 -30.32 35.52
N GLY A 639 -7.23 -31.53 35.17
CA GLY A 639 -8.09 -32.72 35.00
C GLY A 639 -8.68 -32.95 33.62
N ASN A 640 -8.45 -32.05 32.64
CA ASN A 640 -9.00 -32.13 31.29
C ASN A 640 -7.96 -32.68 30.28
N THR A 641 -7.35 -33.81 30.60
CA THR A 641 -6.33 -34.45 29.76
C THR A 641 -6.82 -35.82 29.30
N LYS A 642 -6.68 -36.11 28.00
CA LYS A 642 -6.94 -37.43 27.41
C LYS A 642 -5.66 -37.99 26.82
N VAL A 643 -5.34 -39.25 27.15
CA VAL A 643 -4.10 -39.91 26.71
C VAL A 643 -4.39 -41.31 26.18
N PHE A 644 -4.12 -41.54 24.91
CA PHE A 644 -4.30 -42.82 24.24
C PHE A 644 -2.97 -43.32 23.69
N LEU A 645 -2.42 -44.40 24.27
CA LEU A 645 -1.18 -45.03 23.85
C LEU A 645 -1.46 -46.44 23.30
N THR A 646 -1.03 -46.71 22.06
CA THR A 646 -1.18 -48.03 21.41
C THR A 646 0.15 -48.53 20.88
N ASP A 647 0.66 -49.66 21.37
CA ASP A 647 1.95 -50.25 20.97
C ASP A 647 3.13 -49.25 21.10
N VAL A 648 3.19 -48.53 22.22
CA VAL A 648 4.22 -47.50 22.49
C VAL A 648 5.29 -48.03 23.43
N ASP A 649 6.57 -47.85 23.11
CA ASP A 649 7.69 -48.02 24.05
C ASP A 649 7.94 -46.69 24.76
N PHE A 650 7.23 -46.48 25.88
CA PHE A 650 7.19 -45.25 26.63
C PHE A 650 8.13 -45.30 27.85
N SER A 651 8.95 -44.27 28.00
CA SER A 651 9.76 -44.04 29.20
C SER A 651 9.72 -42.57 29.63
N ALA A 652 9.48 -42.33 30.91
CA ALA A 652 9.51 -40.99 31.50
C ALA A 652 10.35 -40.97 32.77
N GLU A 653 11.25 -39.99 32.89
CA GLU A 653 12.05 -39.72 34.09
C GLU A 653 11.77 -38.28 34.52
N MET A 654 11.06 -38.13 35.64
CA MET A 654 10.54 -36.84 36.09
C MET A 654 10.99 -36.53 37.52
N SER A 655 11.52 -35.33 37.73
CA SER A 655 11.83 -34.79 39.07
C SER A 655 10.83 -33.68 39.40
N THR A 656 9.74 -34.03 40.09
CA THR A 656 8.61 -33.12 40.36
C THR A 656 7.85 -33.44 41.65
N GLU A 657 7.18 -32.43 42.22
CA GLU A 657 6.27 -32.58 43.36
C GLU A 657 4.93 -33.20 42.96
N MET A 658 4.54 -33.12 41.68
CA MET A 658 3.23 -33.59 41.18
C MET A 658 3.08 -35.12 41.26
N ARG A 659 4.17 -35.86 41.00
CA ARG A 659 4.24 -37.34 41.03
C ARG A 659 3.16 -38.06 40.21
N VAL A 660 2.68 -37.43 39.14
CA VAL A 660 1.72 -38.00 38.18
C VAL A 660 2.19 -37.72 36.76
N CYS A 661 1.80 -38.57 35.80
CA CYS A 661 2.10 -38.34 34.39
C CYS A 661 1.08 -37.38 33.76
N ALA A 662 -0.19 -37.52 34.11
CA ALA A 662 -1.32 -36.72 33.64
C ALA A 662 -2.30 -36.56 34.80
N VAL A 663 -3.13 -35.51 34.82
CA VAL A 663 -4.32 -35.46 35.69
C VAL A 663 -5.54 -35.67 34.79
N ALA A 664 -6.21 -36.82 34.92
CA ALA A 664 -7.29 -37.23 34.01
C ALA A 664 -8.28 -38.21 34.66
N ASP A 665 -9.50 -38.30 34.13
CA ASP A 665 -10.42 -39.38 34.47
C ASP A 665 -9.88 -40.72 33.94
N GLU A 666 -10.09 -41.83 34.66
CA GLU A 666 -9.63 -43.17 34.23
C GLU A 666 -10.15 -43.56 32.82
N ARG A 667 -11.35 -43.11 32.45
CA ARG A 667 -11.95 -43.40 31.13
C ARG A 667 -11.22 -42.70 29.96
N ASP A 668 -10.52 -41.61 30.28
CA ASP A 668 -9.85 -40.71 29.35
C ASP A 668 -8.36 -41.07 29.18
N VAL A 669 -7.88 -42.11 29.87
CA VAL A 669 -6.56 -42.69 29.67
C VAL A 669 -6.66 -44.15 29.24
N ARG A 670 -6.07 -44.50 28.10
CA ARG A 670 -5.99 -45.90 27.64
C ARG A 670 -4.57 -46.22 27.17
N VAL A 671 -4.01 -47.30 27.69
CA VAL A 671 -2.74 -47.85 27.26
C VAL A 671 -2.97 -49.29 26.81
N SER A 672 -2.63 -49.59 25.56
CA SER A 672 -2.78 -50.93 24.99
C SER A 672 -1.52 -51.34 24.23
N GLY A 673 -0.93 -52.48 24.57
CA GLY A 673 0.34 -52.92 23.99
C GLY A 673 1.54 -52.05 24.38
N GLY A 674 2.73 -52.45 23.93
CA GLY A 674 3.98 -51.73 24.22
C GLY A 674 4.54 -51.93 25.63
N ARG A 675 5.47 -51.05 26.03
CA ARG A 675 6.10 -51.03 27.37
C ARG A 675 5.97 -49.63 27.96
N CYS A 676 5.74 -49.54 29.26
CA CYS A 676 5.67 -48.28 29.98
C CYS A 676 6.63 -48.36 31.17
N ARG A 677 7.52 -47.36 31.32
CA ARG A 677 8.40 -47.21 32.49
C ARG A 677 8.39 -45.76 32.93
N VAL A 678 8.06 -45.51 34.18
CA VAL A 678 7.95 -44.17 34.75
C VAL A 678 8.76 -44.08 36.03
N HIS A 679 9.65 -43.11 36.09
CA HIS A 679 10.51 -42.85 37.24
C HIS A 679 10.22 -41.46 37.80
N PHE A 680 9.87 -41.39 39.09
CA PHE A 680 9.73 -40.15 39.86
C PHE A 680 10.73 -40.17 41.01
N GLY A 681 11.93 -39.60 40.80
CA GLY A 681 13.02 -39.67 41.78
C GLY A 681 13.44 -41.12 42.07
N SER A 682 13.22 -41.60 43.30
CA SER A 682 13.52 -42.99 43.70
C SER A 682 12.36 -43.98 43.46
N TRP A 683 11.22 -43.49 42.96
CA TRP A 683 10.02 -44.30 42.74
C TRP A 683 9.90 -44.71 41.26
N GLU A 684 9.52 -45.96 41.01
CA GLU A 684 9.39 -46.55 39.66
C GLU A 684 8.03 -47.26 39.49
N SER A 685 7.46 -47.17 38.29
CA SER A 685 6.23 -47.86 37.89
C SER A 685 6.27 -48.32 36.43
N ASP A 686 5.67 -49.49 36.18
CA ASP A 686 5.47 -50.04 34.83
C ASP A 686 4.12 -49.60 34.20
N LYS A 687 3.44 -48.64 34.82
CA LYS A 687 2.17 -48.06 34.35
C LYS A 687 2.21 -46.53 34.43
N LEU A 688 1.43 -45.88 33.57
CA LEU A 688 1.12 -44.45 33.71
C LEU A 688 0.48 -44.19 35.08
N ILE A 689 0.95 -43.14 35.75
CA ILE A 689 0.29 -42.63 36.95
C ILE A 689 -0.62 -41.48 36.52
N ILE A 690 -1.88 -41.53 36.96
CA ILE A 690 -2.92 -40.55 36.65
C ILE A 690 -3.39 -39.89 37.94
#